data_AF-A0AAD1YBP8-F1
#
_entry.id   AF-A0AAD1YBP8-F1
#
_cell.length_a   1.000
_cell.length_b   1.000
_cell.length_c   1.000
_cell.angle_alpha   90.00
_cell.angle_beta   90.00
_cell.angle_gamma   90.00
#
_symmetry.space_group_name_H-M   'P 1'
#
loop_
_entity.id
_entity.type
_entity.pdbx_description
1 polymer ?
#
loop_
_entity_poly.entity_id
_entity_poly.type
_entity_poly.pdbx_seq_one_letter_code
_entity_poly.pdbx_strand_id
1 'polypeptide(L)'
;MAGIEEIFSEIEANNLSNEFYKKELEDLRIENEILASDKKELFAKIIDLEFKIKKFGAQPKSQKYEEFKASHIPKQENDEKSMNITIEYDLPEEYKDEESIAIDIIGNFTEWIPHEMEKDEEVPFRYKHTVSLRRGYKHRYQFLINGDEHIDESKKSSVKFDGRKTNYIMVPLLALEKMNEGRIESFMCQDVDSPSLLDYPSFVPEEIAKRLSSENIKEEDKENNMRLKEFVLSKMNQCADLVHKKEFLEAKILESGKEKDKVIFRAQYKELDSEFCKVGLALKKAVKDRIILSTLNNPAIFEIIEYNTSDNTIRARRIYDQNKLLLDNIQGGGTDTFNREDIFSRINFLTLKEEASVRMEMQKDIHKFKIFYQIDNSFGESECLPMAVEPSFISLNDYHINYNKTQFCIGSISSNSYGNVQFIERKIDQNAGFISNSVFEVWTNEVNDKVYNIIHCHINDMSDSVPVATEYLEEGESISDYMNFDTDSAGQILRYKILIQNHKILTVLYNYGESIDEIPFKEIKIPLGDDYYQIKNKESEDQTMIVKVSKIPISMTCAHNKDDLKHMNIQTVEHEPISHCRLRYFERLPGYVDLEMVSSDNCMSLYEGEYKFSAPICIIEKADEMQKTMILSMEQYQKEQTISGVNQAVETLEKLVEENKFAKYDSLEEMKTAFQSLKISEEKIGDLLGGDTIENEELTSKAKQATMMSSKILRGMAAEMRMMAMRKKT
;
A
#
# COMPACT_ATOMS: atom_id res chain seq x y z
N MET A 1 -7.01 -14.75 51.06
CA MET A 1 -8.36 -14.19 51.22
C MET A 1 -8.32 -12.73 50.78
N ALA A 2 -7.73 -11.80 51.55
CA ALA A 2 -7.66 -10.37 51.17
C ALA A 2 -7.10 -10.09 49.76
N GLY A 3 -6.00 -10.74 49.36
CA GLY A 3 -5.41 -10.53 48.02
C GLY A 3 -6.20 -11.11 46.84
N ILE A 4 -7.14 -12.05 47.06
CA ILE A 4 -7.97 -12.62 45.98
C ILE A 4 -9.22 -11.76 45.75
N GLU A 5 -9.81 -11.23 46.83
CA GLU A 5 -10.90 -10.25 46.75
C GLU A 5 -10.47 -8.95 46.03
N GLU A 6 -9.23 -8.52 46.25
CA GLU A 6 -8.65 -7.36 45.55
C GLU A 6 -8.52 -7.63 44.03
N ILE A 7 -8.16 -8.88 43.62
CA ILE A 7 -8.10 -9.29 42.22
C ILE A 7 -9.50 -9.34 41.59
N PHE A 8 -10.50 -9.89 42.26
CA PHE A 8 -11.88 -9.89 41.74
C PHE A 8 -12.42 -8.46 41.56
N SER A 9 -12.12 -7.57 42.51
CA SER A 9 -12.51 -6.16 42.43
C SER A 9 -11.83 -5.43 41.26
N GLU A 10 -10.57 -5.72 40.97
CA GLU A 10 -9.85 -5.17 39.81
C GLU A 10 -10.39 -5.70 38.48
N ILE A 11 -10.80 -6.97 38.39
CA ILE A 11 -11.42 -7.53 37.19
C ILE A 11 -12.79 -6.88 36.92
N GLU A 12 -13.60 -6.65 37.96
CA GLU A 12 -14.88 -5.95 37.84
C GLU A 12 -14.71 -4.50 37.40
N ALA A 13 -13.73 -3.77 37.97
CA ALA A 13 -13.50 -2.37 37.67
C ALA A 13 -13.12 -2.12 36.20
N ASN A 14 -12.51 -3.11 35.54
CA ASN A 14 -11.98 -2.97 34.18
C ASN A 14 -12.92 -3.44 33.05
N ASN A 15 -14.08 -4.08 33.32
CA ASN A 15 -14.88 -4.74 32.27
C ASN A 15 -16.42 -4.66 32.45
N LEU A 16 -16.98 -3.47 32.61
CA LEU A 16 -18.36 -3.31 33.09
C LEU A 16 -19.52 -3.56 32.10
N SER A 17 -19.33 -3.94 30.83
CA SER A 17 -20.45 -4.06 29.87
C SER A 17 -20.93 -5.48 29.53
N ASN A 18 -20.21 -6.55 29.89
CA ASN A 18 -20.57 -7.91 29.46
C ASN A 18 -21.13 -8.75 30.61
N GLU A 19 -22.45 -8.99 30.61
CA GLU A 19 -23.16 -9.76 31.65
C GLU A 19 -22.66 -11.20 31.82
N PHE A 20 -22.09 -11.81 30.77
CA PHE A 20 -21.59 -13.17 30.82
C PHE A 20 -20.42 -13.30 31.82
N TYR A 21 -19.46 -12.38 31.78
CA TYR A 21 -18.28 -12.41 32.66
C TYR A 21 -18.59 -12.03 34.10
N LYS A 22 -19.61 -11.19 34.33
CA LYS A 22 -20.09 -10.91 35.69
C LYS A 22 -20.60 -12.17 36.38
N LYS A 23 -21.32 -13.02 35.64
CA LYS A 23 -21.82 -14.29 36.17
C LYS A 23 -20.70 -15.29 36.45
N GLU A 24 -19.75 -15.46 35.52
CA GLU A 24 -18.61 -16.39 35.69
C GLU A 24 -17.68 -15.94 36.84
N LEU A 25 -17.53 -14.63 37.06
CA LEU A 25 -16.78 -14.07 38.19
C LEU A 25 -17.49 -14.29 39.54
N GLU A 26 -18.82 -14.12 39.58
CA GLU A 26 -19.61 -14.34 40.79
C GLU A 26 -19.64 -15.82 41.19
N ASP A 27 -19.73 -16.73 40.21
CA ASP A 27 -19.62 -18.17 40.44
C ASP A 27 -18.25 -18.53 41.05
N LEU A 28 -17.16 -17.88 40.63
CA LEU A 28 -15.81 -18.06 41.19
C LEU A 28 -15.66 -17.45 42.59
N ARG A 29 -16.34 -16.35 42.91
CA ARG A 29 -16.39 -15.80 44.28
C ARG A 29 -17.08 -16.78 45.23
N ILE A 30 -18.22 -17.33 44.83
CA ILE A 30 -18.95 -18.34 45.59
C ILE A 30 -18.05 -19.59 45.77
N GLU A 31 -17.34 -20.02 44.73
CA GLU A 31 -16.40 -21.15 44.83
C GLU A 31 -15.22 -20.86 45.76
N ASN A 32 -14.71 -19.62 45.79
CA ASN A 32 -13.63 -19.18 46.70
C ASN A 32 -14.08 -19.17 48.18
N GLU A 33 -15.32 -18.78 48.46
CA GLU A 33 -15.90 -18.86 49.80
C GLU A 33 -16.07 -20.32 50.26
N ILE A 34 -16.34 -21.24 49.33
CA ILE A 34 -16.50 -22.67 49.59
C ILE A 34 -15.15 -23.40 49.70
N LEU A 35 -14.14 -23.02 48.90
CA LEU A 35 -12.83 -23.69 48.75
C LEU A 35 -11.71 -23.01 49.54
N ALA A 36 -11.94 -22.66 50.80
CA ALA A 36 -10.95 -21.97 51.64
C ALA A 36 -9.59 -22.71 51.79
N SER A 37 -9.50 -24.01 51.42
CA SER A 37 -8.29 -24.83 51.54
C SER A 37 -7.52 -25.11 50.25
N ASP A 38 -8.08 -24.97 49.04
CA ASP A 38 -7.40 -25.38 47.79
C ASP A 38 -7.23 -24.25 46.77
N LYS A 39 -6.23 -23.40 47.06
CA LYS A 39 -5.96 -22.16 46.32
C LYS A 39 -5.42 -22.38 44.90
N LYS A 40 -4.89 -23.57 44.58
CA LYS A 40 -4.25 -23.85 43.28
C LYS A 40 -5.28 -24.01 42.16
N GLU A 41 -6.38 -24.69 42.43
CA GLU A 41 -7.42 -24.93 41.41
C GLU A 41 -8.19 -23.64 41.09
N LEU A 42 -8.54 -22.87 42.13
CA LEU A 42 -9.17 -21.55 41.96
C LEU A 42 -8.27 -20.61 41.13
N PHE A 43 -6.95 -20.63 41.36
CA PHE A 43 -5.99 -19.81 40.62
C PHE A 43 -5.91 -20.19 39.13
N ALA A 44 -5.94 -21.48 38.80
CA ALA A 44 -5.97 -21.94 37.41
C ALA A 44 -7.23 -21.46 36.67
N LYS A 45 -8.38 -21.45 37.35
CA LYS A 45 -9.65 -20.96 36.79
C LYS A 45 -9.66 -19.43 36.61
N ILE A 46 -9.07 -18.68 37.55
CA ILE A 46 -8.91 -17.21 37.41
C ILE A 46 -8.02 -16.88 36.20
N ILE A 47 -6.92 -17.60 36.01
CA ILE A 47 -6.04 -17.43 34.84
C ILE A 47 -6.79 -17.72 33.53
N ASP A 48 -7.61 -18.76 33.49
CA ASP A 48 -8.42 -19.10 32.31
C ASP A 48 -9.45 -18.00 31.99
N LEU A 49 -10.11 -17.45 33.02
CA LEU A 49 -11.06 -16.34 32.87
C LEU A 49 -10.36 -15.08 32.32
N GLU A 50 -9.18 -14.73 32.84
CA GLU A 50 -8.40 -13.60 32.32
C GLU A 50 -7.94 -13.82 30.88
N PHE A 51 -7.56 -15.05 30.51
CA PHE A 51 -7.19 -15.37 29.14
C PHE A 51 -8.38 -15.19 28.18
N LYS A 52 -9.58 -15.61 28.62
CA LYS A 52 -10.83 -15.35 27.88
C LYS A 52 -11.09 -13.85 27.75
N ILE A 53 -10.90 -13.05 28.80
CA ILE A 53 -11.10 -11.59 28.79
C ILE A 53 -10.06 -10.88 27.88
N LYS A 54 -8.77 -11.24 27.97
CA LYS A 54 -7.69 -10.65 27.14
C LYS A 54 -7.88 -10.90 25.65
N LYS A 55 -8.46 -12.04 25.28
CA LYS A 55 -8.83 -12.36 23.89
C LYS A 55 -9.80 -11.34 23.27
N PHE A 56 -10.52 -10.57 24.09
CA PHE A 56 -11.45 -9.53 23.65
C PHE A 56 -10.95 -8.09 23.85
N GLY A 57 -9.63 -7.89 24.04
CA GLY A 57 -8.99 -6.58 23.85
C GLY A 57 -8.85 -5.68 25.08
N ALA A 58 -9.05 -6.18 26.29
CA ALA A 58 -8.77 -5.43 27.53
C ALA A 58 -7.47 -5.90 28.19
N GLN A 59 -6.55 -4.97 28.53
CA GLN A 59 -5.33 -5.26 29.29
C GLN A 59 -5.45 -4.77 30.74
N PRO A 60 -5.52 -5.65 31.75
CA PRO A 60 -5.27 -5.25 33.12
C PRO A 60 -3.75 -5.23 33.38
N LYS A 61 -3.23 -4.08 33.82
CA LYS A 61 -1.85 -3.91 34.31
C LYS A 61 -1.87 -3.82 35.83
N SER A 62 -1.66 -4.94 36.53
CA SER A 62 -1.54 -4.94 38.00
C SER A 62 -0.12 -5.33 38.41
N GLN A 63 0.61 -4.37 38.99
CA GLN A 63 2.01 -4.51 39.40
C GLN A 63 2.19 -5.44 40.62
N LYS A 64 1.18 -5.51 41.51
CA LYS A 64 1.18 -6.39 42.69
C LYS A 64 1.04 -7.89 42.31
N TYR A 65 0.46 -8.20 41.16
CA TYR A 65 0.34 -9.58 40.67
C TYR A 65 1.70 -10.17 40.27
N GLU A 66 2.55 -9.39 39.60
CA GLU A 66 3.92 -9.80 39.24
C GLU A 66 4.78 -10.05 40.49
N GLU A 67 4.61 -9.24 41.54
CA GLU A 67 5.27 -9.43 42.83
C GLU A 67 4.80 -10.70 43.56
N PHE A 68 3.52 -11.06 43.46
CA PHE A 68 2.97 -12.28 44.06
C PHE A 68 3.38 -13.55 43.29
N LYS A 69 3.48 -13.47 41.96
CA LYS A 69 3.97 -14.57 41.09
C LYS A 69 5.46 -14.86 41.32
N ALA A 70 6.27 -13.83 41.52
CA ALA A 70 7.70 -13.97 41.80
C ALA A 70 8.00 -14.62 43.16
N SER A 71 7.08 -14.54 44.14
CA SER A 71 7.31 -15.05 45.50
C SER A 71 6.89 -16.51 45.73
N HIS A 72 6.22 -17.17 44.78
CA HIS A 72 5.58 -18.49 45.00
C HIS A 72 5.92 -19.58 43.96
N ILE A 73 6.88 -19.35 43.04
CA ILE A 73 7.43 -20.42 42.17
C ILE A 73 8.56 -21.14 42.93
N PRO A 74 8.48 -22.46 43.21
CA PRO A 74 9.52 -23.15 43.99
C PRO A 74 10.81 -23.31 43.19
N LYS A 75 11.94 -22.79 43.69
CA LYS A 75 13.30 -23.01 43.14
C LYS A 75 13.86 -24.43 43.36
N GLN A 76 13.10 -25.35 43.97
CA GLN A 76 13.63 -26.63 44.49
C GLN A 76 13.72 -27.80 43.49
N GLU A 77 13.19 -27.70 42.27
CA GLU A 77 13.17 -28.86 41.33
C GLU A 77 14.40 -29.02 40.42
N ASN A 78 15.30 -28.04 40.34
CA ASN A 78 16.48 -28.11 39.46
C ASN A 78 17.70 -28.77 40.13
N ASP A 79 17.85 -28.68 41.45
CA ASP A 79 19.04 -29.17 42.16
C ASP A 79 19.10 -30.71 42.27
N GLU A 80 17.98 -31.42 42.12
CA GLU A 80 17.96 -32.89 42.18
C GLU A 80 18.41 -33.59 40.88
N LYS A 81 18.60 -32.86 39.77
CA LYS A 81 18.83 -33.44 38.42
C LYS A 81 20.27 -33.35 37.91
N SER A 82 21.13 -32.53 38.52
CA SER A 82 22.54 -32.37 38.13
C SER A 82 23.49 -32.71 39.27
N MET A 83 24.76 -32.93 38.93
CA MET A 83 25.85 -33.24 39.86
C MET A 83 27.10 -32.50 39.40
N ASN A 84 27.74 -31.76 40.31
CA ASN A 84 29.04 -31.14 40.04
C ASN A 84 30.12 -32.23 39.97
N ILE A 85 30.84 -32.26 38.86
CA ILE A 85 31.90 -33.21 38.58
C ILE A 85 33.13 -32.42 38.15
N THR A 86 34.25 -32.71 38.79
CA THR A 86 35.55 -32.17 38.42
C THR A 86 36.21 -33.13 37.44
N ILE A 87 36.48 -32.66 36.22
CA ILE A 87 37.22 -33.38 35.21
C ILE A 87 38.67 -32.93 35.31
N GLU A 88 39.57 -33.89 35.47
CA GLU A 88 41.00 -33.69 35.65
C GLU A 88 41.77 -34.25 34.46
N TYR A 89 42.84 -33.56 34.07
CA TYR A 89 43.75 -33.94 33.00
C TYR A 89 45.21 -33.82 33.48
N ASP A 90 45.95 -34.92 33.41
CA ASP A 90 47.38 -34.95 33.69
C ASP A 90 48.15 -34.74 32.38
N LEU A 91 48.94 -33.65 32.31
CA LEU A 91 49.67 -33.29 31.11
C LEU A 91 50.72 -34.36 30.75
N PRO A 92 50.76 -34.84 29.49
CA PRO A 92 51.75 -35.83 29.05
C PRO A 92 53.19 -35.31 29.18
N GLU A 93 54.16 -36.21 29.44
CA GLU A 93 55.58 -35.87 29.64
C GLU A 93 56.17 -35.02 28.50
N GLU A 94 55.74 -35.26 27.27
CA GLU A 94 56.23 -34.56 26.08
C GLU A 94 55.90 -33.06 26.04
N TYR A 95 54.94 -32.60 26.84
CA TYR A 95 54.56 -31.20 26.93
C TYR A 95 55.09 -30.52 28.20
N LYS A 96 55.69 -31.23 29.17
CA LYS A 96 56.06 -30.65 30.49
C LYS A 96 57.17 -29.60 30.43
N ASP A 97 57.97 -29.60 29.37
CA ASP A 97 59.08 -28.66 29.17
C ASP A 97 58.66 -27.39 28.39
N GLU A 98 57.39 -27.27 27.96
CA GLU A 98 56.90 -26.08 27.26
C GLU A 98 56.61 -24.91 28.23
N GLU A 99 57.13 -23.72 27.92
CA GLU A 99 57.02 -22.53 28.80
C GLU A 99 55.59 -21.97 28.90
N SER A 100 54.71 -22.26 27.94
CA SER A 100 53.31 -21.81 27.93
C SER A 100 52.41 -22.85 27.26
N ILE A 101 51.50 -23.45 28.03
CA ILE A 101 50.57 -24.47 27.56
C ILE A 101 49.16 -24.02 27.89
N ALA A 102 48.30 -23.93 26.89
CA ALA A 102 46.86 -23.74 27.07
C ALA A 102 46.18 -25.11 26.97
N ILE A 103 45.38 -25.44 28.00
CA ILE A 103 44.57 -26.66 27.99
C ILE A 103 43.10 -26.26 28.08
N ASP A 104 42.34 -26.61 27.04
CA ASP A 104 40.89 -26.45 27.03
C ASP A 104 40.21 -27.82 27.12
N ILE A 105 38.96 -27.83 27.60
CA ILE A 105 38.05 -28.96 27.51
C ILE A 105 36.88 -28.63 26.59
N ILE A 106 36.53 -29.58 25.73
CA ILE A 106 35.33 -29.53 24.88
C ILE A 106 34.48 -30.77 25.13
N GLY A 107 33.15 -30.63 25.14
CA GLY A 107 32.27 -31.78 25.28
C GLY A 107 30.81 -31.45 25.09
N ASN A 108 29.94 -32.45 25.26
CA ASN A 108 28.49 -32.28 25.12
C ASN A 108 27.93 -31.19 26.05
N PHE A 109 28.56 -30.99 27.22
CA PHE A 109 28.19 -29.99 28.22
C PHE A 109 28.71 -28.58 27.93
N THR A 110 29.67 -28.42 27.00
CA THR A 110 30.12 -27.10 26.50
C THR A 110 29.65 -26.83 25.06
N GLU A 111 28.75 -27.67 24.53
CA GLU A 111 28.37 -27.64 23.12
C GLU A 111 29.56 -27.75 22.15
N TRP A 112 30.61 -28.45 22.58
CA TRP A 112 31.89 -28.56 21.86
C TRP A 112 32.61 -27.21 21.63
N ILE A 113 32.28 -26.19 22.43
CA ILE A 113 33.01 -24.91 22.50
C ILE A 113 34.17 -25.07 23.50
N PRO A 114 35.40 -24.61 23.19
CA PRO A 114 36.55 -24.66 24.09
C PRO A 114 36.31 -23.87 25.39
N HIS A 115 36.60 -24.52 26.52
CA HIS A 115 36.62 -23.90 27.85
C HIS A 115 37.98 -24.15 28.51
N GLU A 116 38.63 -23.08 28.94
CA GLU A 116 39.95 -23.14 29.59
C GLU A 116 39.88 -23.91 30.91
N MET A 117 40.86 -24.81 31.11
CA MET A 117 41.02 -25.58 32.35
C MET A 117 41.96 -24.87 33.31
N GLU A 118 41.65 -24.91 34.61
CA GLU A 118 42.47 -24.29 35.64
C GLU A 118 43.62 -25.23 36.04
N LYS A 119 44.85 -24.70 36.11
CA LYS A 119 46.01 -25.46 36.61
C LYS A 119 45.82 -25.78 38.09
N ASP A 120 46.02 -27.04 38.46
CA ASP A 120 45.92 -27.48 39.84
C ASP A 120 47.14 -27.00 40.65
N GLU A 121 46.91 -26.24 41.72
CA GLU A 121 47.98 -25.66 42.55
C GLU A 121 48.74 -26.72 43.36
N GLU A 122 48.09 -27.84 43.68
CA GLU A 122 48.65 -28.90 44.54
C GLU A 122 49.44 -29.96 43.78
N VAL A 123 49.12 -30.17 42.49
CA VAL A 123 49.73 -31.20 41.64
C VAL A 123 50.32 -30.54 40.39
N PRO A 124 51.65 -30.41 40.29
CA PRO A 124 52.26 -29.79 39.12
C PRO A 124 51.90 -30.59 37.87
N PHE A 125 51.51 -29.87 36.81
CA PHE A 125 51.10 -30.41 35.50
C PHE A 125 49.72 -31.08 35.45
N ARG A 126 48.87 -30.93 36.48
CA ARG A 126 47.45 -31.29 36.42
C ARG A 126 46.60 -30.06 36.14
N TYR A 127 45.53 -30.26 35.38
CA TYR A 127 44.52 -29.24 35.10
C TYR A 127 43.14 -29.79 35.45
N LYS A 128 42.25 -28.93 35.95
CA LYS A 128 40.91 -29.30 36.38
C LYS A 128 39.84 -28.33 35.90
N HIS A 129 38.65 -28.85 35.63
CA HIS A 129 37.49 -28.05 35.27
C HIS A 129 36.24 -28.67 35.92
N THR A 130 35.47 -27.87 36.66
CA THR A 130 34.28 -28.37 37.38
C THR A 130 33.01 -28.00 36.62
N VAL A 131 32.23 -29.02 36.27
CA VAL A 131 31.02 -28.90 35.45
C VAL A 131 29.82 -29.53 36.14
N SER A 132 28.67 -28.88 36.04
CA SER A 132 27.39 -29.42 36.53
C SER A 132 26.78 -30.32 35.46
N LEU A 133 26.91 -31.64 35.62
CA LEU A 133 26.45 -32.63 34.65
C LEU A 133 25.13 -33.28 35.08
N ARG A 134 24.25 -33.54 34.11
CA ARG A 134 22.96 -34.18 34.36
C ARG A 134 23.12 -35.67 34.68
N ARG A 135 22.45 -36.13 35.74
CA ARG A 135 22.40 -37.55 36.13
C ARG A 135 21.60 -38.38 35.12
N GLY A 136 21.98 -39.63 34.92
CA GLY A 136 21.34 -40.59 34.01
C GLY A 136 21.93 -40.69 32.61
N TYR A 137 23.00 -39.93 32.32
CA TYR A 137 23.52 -39.76 30.97
C TYR A 137 25.02 -40.02 30.86
N LYS A 138 25.44 -40.37 29.64
CA LYS A 138 26.85 -40.45 29.23
C LYS A 138 27.26 -39.13 28.58
N HIS A 139 28.19 -38.42 29.21
CA HIS A 139 28.72 -37.14 28.73
C HIS A 139 30.07 -37.37 28.08
N ARG A 140 30.23 -37.03 26.80
CA ARG A 140 31.51 -37.17 26.09
C ARG A 140 32.27 -35.86 26.08
N TYR A 141 33.59 -35.96 26.05
CA TYR A 141 34.49 -34.82 26.03
C TYR A 141 35.85 -35.19 25.42
N GLN A 142 36.62 -34.16 25.09
CA GLN A 142 38.01 -34.20 24.62
C GLN A 142 38.76 -33.01 25.23
N PHE A 143 40.09 -33.10 25.22
CA PHE A 143 40.96 -32.00 25.62
C PHE A 143 41.58 -31.36 24.39
N LEU A 144 41.86 -30.06 24.45
CA LEU A 144 42.68 -29.37 23.47
C LEU A 144 43.97 -28.93 24.15
N ILE A 145 45.12 -29.33 23.62
CA ILE A 145 46.44 -28.83 24.07
C ILE A 145 46.94 -27.90 22.97
N ASN A 146 47.07 -26.61 23.28
CA ASN A 146 47.46 -25.59 22.30
C ASN A 146 46.60 -25.60 21.00
N GLY A 147 45.35 -26.05 21.10
CA GLY A 147 44.39 -26.14 20.00
C GLY A 147 44.28 -27.51 19.32
N ASP A 148 45.16 -28.47 19.61
CA ASP A 148 45.13 -29.81 19.02
C ASP A 148 44.28 -30.78 19.87
N GLU A 149 43.51 -31.67 19.22
CA GLU A 149 42.63 -32.63 19.91
C GLU A 149 43.41 -33.77 20.58
N HIS A 150 43.28 -33.90 21.90
CA HIS A 150 43.88 -34.95 22.72
C HIS A 150 42.83 -35.79 23.47
N ILE A 151 43.20 -37.05 23.74
CA ILE A 151 42.42 -37.99 24.54
C ILE A 151 43.27 -38.45 25.71
N ASP A 152 42.70 -38.41 26.90
CA ASP A 152 43.30 -38.99 28.07
C ASP A 152 43.13 -40.51 28.04
N GLU A 153 44.21 -41.25 27.79
CA GLU A 153 44.20 -42.71 27.74
C GLU A 153 43.91 -43.35 29.11
N SER A 154 44.09 -42.60 30.20
CA SER A 154 43.79 -43.07 31.56
C SER A 154 42.29 -43.09 31.88
N LYS A 155 41.47 -42.34 31.12
CA LYS A 155 40.02 -42.26 31.31
C LYS A 155 39.28 -43.19 30.36
N LYS A 156 38.04 -43.55 30.71
CA LYS A 156 37.15 -44.30 29.81
C LYS A 156 36.97 -43.54 28.50
N SER A 157 37.06 -44.24 27.38
CA SER A 157 36.90 -43.67 26.04
C SER A 157 36.00 -44.53 25.17
N SER A 158 35.37 -43.90 24.18
CA SER A 158 34.53 -44.57 23.19
C SER A 158 34.61 -43.88 21.84
N VAL A 159 34.40 -44.63 20.78
CA VAL A 159 34.38 -44.12 19.40
C VAL A 159 32.97 -43.60 19.08
N LYS A 160 32.87 -42.43 18.48
CA LYS A 160 31.62 -41.84 17.94
C LYS A 160 31.25 -42.49 16.61
N PHE A 161 30.05 -42.23 16.10
CA PHE A 161 29.60 -42.74 14.81
C PHE A 161 30.46 -42.23 13.63
N ASP A 162 31.04 -41.04 13.78
CA ASP A 162 31.96 -40.42 12.80
C ASP A 162 33.39 -41.00 12.86
N GLY A 163 33.64 -42.00 13.71
CA GLY A 163 34.95 -42.63 13.88
C GLY A 163 35.89 -41.91 14.85
N ARG A 164 35.51 -40.75 15.41
CA ARG A 164 36.35 -40.02 16.37
C ARG A 164 36.32 -40.69 17.74
N LYS A 165 37.49 -40.91 18.34
CA LYS A 165 37.60 -41.40 19.72
C LYS A 165 37.38 -40.21 20.67
N THR A 166 36.68 -40.42 21.78
CA THR A 166 36.37 -39.38 22.79
C THR A 166 36.42 -39.98 24.18
N ASN A 167 36.82 -39.20 25.20
CA ASN A 167 36.62 -39.58 26.59
C ASN A 167 35.14 -39.47 26.97
N TYR A 168 34.71 -40.18 28.02
CA TYR A 168 33.36 -40.01 28.54
C TYR A 168 33.28 -40.25 30.04
N ILE A 169 32.30 -39.61 30.67
CA ILE A 169 31.91 -39.82 32.06
C ILE A 169 30.43 -40.20 32.13
N MET A 170 30.10 -41.16 32.99
CA MET A 170 28.72 -41.53 33.27
C MET A 170 28.32 -40.99 34.63
N VAL A 171 27.21 -40.27 34.68
CA VAL A 171 26.71 -39.71 35.94
C VAL A 171 25.50 -40.54 36.36
N PRO A 172 25.60 -41.41 37.39
CA PRO A 172 24.50 -42.30 37.74
C PRO A 172 23.29 -41.53 38.32
N LEU A 173 22.09 -42.05 38.07
CA LEU A 173 20.89 -41.65 38.82
C LEU A 173 21.07 -42.04 40.29
N LEU A 174 20.56 -41.24 41.24
CA LEU A 174 20.63 -41.50 42.68
C LEU A 174 20.16 -42.93 43.06
N ALA A 175 19.16 -43.46 42.35
CA ALA A 175 18.64 -44.81 42.54
C ALA A 175 19.62 -45.94 42.14
N LEU A 176 20.66 -45.64 41.36
CA LEU A 176 21.61 -46.59 40.77
C LEU A 176 23.01 -46.53 41.39
N GLU A 177 23.29 -45.58 42.29
CA GLU A 177 24.62 -45.40 42.93
C GLU A 177 25.11 -46.64 43.71
N LYS A 178 24.21 -47.56 44.08
CA LYS A 178 24.53 -48.81 44.80
C LYS A 178 24.71 -50.04 43.89
N MET A 179 24.61 -49.88 42.57
CA MET A 179 24.78 -51.00 41.62
C MET A 179 26.24 -51.13 41.14
N ASN A 180 26.65 -52.36 40.79
CA ASN A 180 27.96 -52.60 40.17
C ASN A 180 28.06 -51.90 38.80
N GLU A 181 29.18 -51.22 38.55
CA GLU A 181 29.42 -50.40 37.35
C GLU A 181 29.12 -51.12 36.02
N GLY A 182 29.49 -52.40 35.88
CA GLY A 182 29.27 -53.17 34.66
C GLY A 182 27.79 -53.43 34.32
N ARG A 183 26.88 -53.29 35.29
CA ARG A 183 25.42 -53.31 35.02
C ARG A 183 24.90 -51.93 34.64
N ILE A 184 25.45 -50.86 35.22
CA ILE A 184 25.03 -49.47 34.92
C ILE A 184 25.23 -49.14 33.44
N GLU A 185 26.34 -49.60 32.83
CA GLU A 185 26.60 -49.42 31.39
C GLU A 185 25.52 -50.03 30.48
N SER A 186 24.87 -51.13 30.91
CA SER A 186 23.78 -51.77 30.15
C SER A 186 22.41 -51.08 30.30
N PHE A 187 22.27 -50.19 31.28
CA PHE A 187 21.02 -49.47 31.57
C PHE A 187 21.02 -48.00 31.10
N MET A 188 22.17 -47.46 30.67
CA MET A 188 22.29 -46.09 30.18
C MET A 188 22.44 -46.09 28.66
N CYS A 189 21.39 -45.68 27.94
CA CYS A 189 21.31 -45.84 26.48
C CYS A 189 21.24 -44.53 25.68
N GLN A 190 21.65 -43.38 26.21
CA GLN A 190 21.64 -42.14 25.43
C GLN A 190 22.96 -41.38 25.58
N ASP A 191 23.67 -41.22 24.46
CA ASP A 191 24.63 -40.13 24.27
C ASP A 191 23.80 -38.82 24.28
N VAL A 192 24.22 -37.81 25.03
CA VAL A 192 23.53 -36.51 25.06
C VAL A 192 23.89 -35.71 23.81
N ASP A 193 23.23 -35.94 22.68
CA ASP A 193 23.44 -35.06 21.53
C ASP A 193 22.79 -33.70 21.80
N SER A 194 23.63 -32.77 22.28
CA SER A 194 23.34 -31.37 22.67
C SER A 194 22.42 -31.19 23.89
N PRO A 195 22.67 -30.20 24.77
CA PRO A 195 21.73 -29.83 25.82
C PRO A 195 20.37 -29.46 25.20
N SER A 196 19.29 -29.97 25.79
CA SER A 196 17.94 -29.64 25.39
C SER A 196 17.70 -28.12 25.38
N LEU A 197 17.29 -27.59 24.23
CA LEU A 197 16.73 -26.25 23.93
C LEU A 197 15.46 -25.88 24.73
N LEU A 198 15.27 -26.42 25.94
CA LEU A 198 14.09 -26.19 26.78
C LEU A 198 14.08 -24.84 27.50
N ASP A 199 15.14 -24.04 27.39
CA ASP A 199 15.20 -22.65 27.88
C ASP A 199 15.12 -21.61 26.75
N TYR A 200 14.52 -21.94 25.60
CA TYR A 200 14.02 -20.88 24.73
C TYR A 200 12.81 -20.23 25.42
N PRO A 201 12.86 -18.92 25.75
CA PRO A 201 11.71 -18.24 26.31
C PRO A 201 10.55 -18.46 25.34
N SER A 202 9.37 -18.78 25.89
CA SER A 202 8.14 -18.85 25.13
C SER A 202 8.06 -17.61 24.26
N PHE A 203 8.22 -17.78 22.95
CA PHE A 203 8.23 -16.70 21.97
C PHE A 203 6.82 -16.10 21.98
N VAL A 204 6.61 -15.04 22.77
CA VAL A 204 5.30 -14.42 22.96
C VAL A 204 5.05 -13.50 21.77
N PRO A 205 3.91 -13.60 21.08
CA PRO A 205 3.53 -12.68 19.98
C PRO A 205 3.56 -11.18 20.33
N GLU A 206 3.57 -10.81 21.62
CA GLU A 206 3.61 -9.41 22.08
C GLU A 206 4.95 -8.69 21.85
N GLU A 207 6.09 -9.39 21.80
CA GLU A 207 7.38 -8.76 21.49
C GLU A 207 7.51 -8.36 20.01
N ILE A 208 6.81 -9.07 19.12
CA ILE A 208 6.75 -8.78 17.69
C ILE A 208 5.99 -7.49 17.43
N ALA A 209 4.88 -7.27 18.14
CA ALA A 209 4.09 -6.03 18.02
C ALA A 209 4.90 -4.78 18.40
N LYS A 210 5.86 -4.92 19.33
CA LYS A 210 6.79 -3.84 19.72
C LYS A 210 7.96 -3.63 18.74
N ARG A 211 8.36 -4.66 17.98
CA ARG A 211 9.49 -4.55 17.02
C ARG A 211 9.09 -3.96 15.67
N LEU A 212 7.79 -3.95 15.33
CA LEU A 212 7.27 -3.42 14.06
C LEU A 212 7.41 -1.88 13.89
N SER A 213 7.88 -1.14 14.89
CA SER A 213 7.99 0.32 14.87
C SER A 213 9.39 0.88 14.60
N SER A 214 10.40 0.08 14.25
CA SER A 214 11.78 0.56 14.00
C SER A 214 12.25 0.31 12.56
N GLU A 215 13.03 1.22 11.98
CA GLU A 215 13.37 1.19 10.54
C GLU A 215 14.50 0.23 10.12
N ASN A 216 15.11 -0.54 11.05
CA ASN A 216 16.23 -1.45 10.77
C ASN A 216 15.83 -2.91 10.39
N ILE A 217 14.57 -3.13 10.03
CA ILE A 217 13.91 -4.45 9.98
C ILE A 217 14.38 -5.39 8.83
N LYS A 218 15.03 -4.88 7.77
CA LYS A 218 15.15 -5.65 6.51
C LYS A 218 16.08 -6.87 6.55
N GLU A 219 17.12 -6.87 7.38
CA GLU A 219 18.06 -8.01 7.47
C GLU A 219 17.66 -9.00 8.56
N GLU A 220 17.24 -8.51 9.72
CA GLU A 220 16.80 -9.35 10.85
C GLU A 220 15.57 -10.21 10.47
N ASP A 221 14.61 -9.67 9.70
CA ASP A 221 13.43 -10.42 9.26
C ASP A 221 13.76 -11.56 8.30
N LYS A 222 14.75 -11.37 7.42
CA LYS A 222 15.20 -12.42 6.49
C LYS A 222 15.90 -13.55 7.24
N GLU A 223 16.73 -13.19 8.21
CA GLU A 223 17.41 -14.17 9.06
C GLU A 223 16.41 -14.94 9.91
N ASN A 224 15.42 -14.27 10.52
CA ASN A 224 14.37 -14.92 11.29
C ASN A 224 13.55 -15.91 10.46
N ASN A 225 13.25 -15.57 9.20
CA ASN A 225 12.57 -16.50 8.29
C ASN A 225 13.43 -17.69 7.91
N MET A 226 14.73 -17.49 7.70
CA MET A 226 15.67 -18.59 7.44
C MET A 226 15.73 -19.53 8.63
N ARG A 227 15.86 -18.98 9.85
CA ARG A 227 15.81 -19.74 11.11
C ARG A 227 14.49 -20.49 11.29
N LEU A 228 13.36 -19.89 10.93
CA LEU A 228 12.06 -20.56 10.97
C LEU A 228 12.01 -21.73 9.98
N LYS A 229 12.49 -21.52 8.74
CA LYS A 229 12.55 -22.58 7.72
C LYS A 229 13.44 -23.73 8.16
N GLU A 230 14.62 -23.44 8.71
CA GLU A 230 15.54 -24.43 9.27
C GLU A 230 14.93 -25.16 10.48
N PHE A 231 14.28 -24.44 11.38
CA PHE A 231 13.57 -25.02 12.52
C PHE A 231 12.49 -25.99 12.06
N VAL A 232 11.62 -25.57 11.12
CA VAL A 232 10.54 -26.41 10.58
C VAL A 232 11.15 -27.66 9.93
N LEU A 233 12.17 -27.51 9.10
CA LEU A 233 12.82 -28.63 8.42
C LEU A 233 13.48 -29.61 9.41
N SER A 234 14.19 -29.08 10.40
CA SER A 234 14.82 -29.87 11.46
C SER A 234 13.79 -30.67 12.26
N LYS A 235 12.67 -30.04 12.65
CA LYS A 235 11.61 -30.73 13.38
C LYS A 235 10.84 -31.73 12.53
N MET A 236 10.65 -31.47 11.23
CA MET A 236 10.07 -32.45 10.32
C MET A 236 10.97 -33.67 10.12
N ASN A 237 12.30 -33.48 10.08
CA ASN A 237 13.26 -34.59 10.07
C ASN A 237 13.19 -35.39 11.37
N GLN A 238 13.16 -34.71 12.52
CA GLN A 238 12.99 -35.35 13.82
C GLN A 238 11.67 -36.16 13.88
N CYS A 239 10.56 -35.62 13.36
CA CYS A 239 9.30 -36.35 13.25
C CYS A 239 9.45 -37.63 12.41
N ALA A 240 10.09 -37.56 11.24
CA ALA A 240 10.30 -38.73 10.39
C ALA A 240 11.13 -39.81 11.09
N ASP A 241 12.21 -39.42 11.77
CA ASP A 241 13.07 -40.35 12.52
C ASP A 241 12.31 -40.99 13.69
N LEU A 242 11.47 -40.22 14.40
CA LEU A 242 10.65 -40.73 15.49
C LEU A 242 9.60 -41.73 14.99
N VAL A 243 9.01 -41.51 13.81
CA VAL A 243 8.10 -42.48 13.17
C VAL A 243 8.83 -43.79 12.88
N HIS A 244 9.99 -43.75 12.22
CA HIS A 244 10.77 -44.95 11.95
C HIS A 244 11.20 -45.70 13.22
N LYS A 245 11.59 -44.99 14.28
CA LYS A 245 11.91 -45.60 15.58
C LYS A 245 10.69 -46.26 16.23
N LYS A 246 9.51 -45.63 16.13
CA LYS A 246 8.25 -46.20 16.63
C LYS A 246 7.88 -47.48 15.89
N GLU A 247 7.95 -47.47 14.55
CA GLU A 247 7.69 -48.66 13.71
C GLU A 247 8.66 -49.81 14.06
N PHE A 248 9.94 -49.49 14.26
CA PHE A 248 10.94 -50.47 14.68
C PHE A 248 10.60 -51.09 16.06
N LEU A 249 10.22 -50.27 17.05
CA LEU A 249 9.85 -50.79 18.36
C LEU A 249 8.55 -51.60 18.33
N GLU A 250 7.57 -51.21 17.51
CA GLU A 250 6.35 -52.01 17.31
C GLU A 250 6.69 -53.39 16.76
N ALA A 251 7.56 -53.46 15.75
CA ALA A 251 8.06 -54.73 15.22
C ALA A 251 8.76 -55.55 16.32
N LYS A 252 9.61 -54.93 17.16
CA LYS A 252 10.29 -55.62 18.27
C LYS A 252 9.35 -56.10 19.37
N ILE A 253 8.27 -55.37 19.67
CA ILE A 253 7.21 -55.79 20.60
C ILE A 253 6.50 -57.04 20.07
N LEU A 254 6.22 -57.09 18.78
CA LEU A 254 5.58 -58.22 18.10
C LEU A 254 6.50 -59.44 18.01
N GLU A 255 7.77 -59.25 17.67
CA GLU A 255 8.78 -60.31 17.51
C GLU A 255 9.24 -60.91 18.84
N SER A 256 9.17 -60.16 19.95
CA SER A 256 9.70 -60.63 21.22
C SER A 256 8.87 -61.79 21.80
N GLY A 257 9.53 -62.92 22.07
CA GLY A 257 8.91 -64.06 22.77
C GLY A 257 8.87 -63.93 24.29
N LYS A 258 9.55 -62.93 24.88
CA LYS A 258 9.70 -62.77 26.34
C LYS A 258 8.94 -61.56 26.84
N GLU A 259 8.07 -61.76 27.83
CA GLU A 259 7.21 -60.69 28.37
C GLU A 259 8.01 -59.53 28.99
N LYS A 260 9.17 -59.81 29.60
CA LYS A 260 10.03 -58.77 30.16
C LYS A 260 10.54 -57.79 29.10
N ASP A 261 10.92 -58.30 27.94
CA ASP A 261 11.43 -57.47 26.83
C ASP A 261 10.29 -56.65 26.22
N LYS A 262 9.07 -57.22 26.12
CA LYS A 262 7.86 -56.47 25.70
C LYS A 262 7.55 -55.29 26.61
N VAL A 263 7.69 -55.46 27.94
CA VAL A 263 7.46 -54.37 28.90
C VAL A 263 8.45 -53.23 28.68
N ILE A 264 9.73 -53.56 28.45
CA ILE A 264 10.78 -52.57 28.18
C ILE A 264 10.49 -51.82 26.87
N PHE A 265 10.23 -52.56 25.77
CA PHE A 265 9.94 -51.93 24.48
C PHE A 265 8.66 -51.09 24.51
N ARG A 266 7.62 -51.49 25.25
CA ARG A 266 6.41 -50.68 25.45
C ARG A 266 6.70 -49.39 26.23
N ALA A 267 7.59 -49.42 27.22
CA ALA A 267 7.99 -48.21 27.96
C ALA A 267 8.74 -47.23 27.05
N GLN A 268 9.70 -47.73 26.25
CA GLN A 268 10.42 -46.94 25.25
C GLN A 268 9.49 -46.38 24.17
N TYR A 269 8.53 -47.18 23.70
CA TYR A 269 7.53 -46.72 22.74
C TYR A 269 6.71 -45.55 23.29
N LYS A 270 6.26 -45.62 24.55
CA LYS A 270 5.51 -44.53 25.19
C LYS A 270 6.32 -43.24 25.31
N GLU A 271 7.61 -43.35 25.61
CA GLU A 271 8.50 -42.19 25.69
C GLU A 271 8.66 -41.52 24.31
N LEU A 272 8.93 -42.32 23.27
CA LEU A 272 9.02 -41.84 21.89
C LEU A 272 7.70 -41.26 21.39
N ASP A 273 6.56 -41.85 21.75
CA ASP A 273 5.24 -41.33 21.39
C ASP A 273 4.98 -39.96 22.04
N SER A 274 5.36 -39.79 23.30
CA SER A 274 5.34 -38.50 23.99
C SER A 274 6.25 -37.48 23.30
N GLU A 275 7.48 -37.86 22.92
CA GLU A 275 8.38 -36.97 22.17
C GLU A 275 7.81 -36.58 20.80
N PHE A 276 7.30 -37.55 20.06
CA PHE A 276 6.64 -37.34 18.77
C PHE A 276 5.47 -36.35 18.88
N CYS A 277 4.65 -36.47 19.93
CA CYS A 277 3.56 -35.54 20.19
C CYS A 277 4.07 -34.12 20.51
N LYS A 278 5.17 -34.00 21.27
CA LYS A 278 5.79 -32.69 21.58
C LYS A 278 6.33 -32.01 20.33
N VAL A 279 7.06 -32.76 19.49
CA VAL A 279 7.61 -32.24 18.22
C VAL A 279 6.47 -31.84 17.28
N GLY A 280 5.45 -32.70 17.14
CA GLY A 280 4.26 -32.40 16.33
C GLY A 280 3.52 -31.15 16.79
N LEU A 281 3.36 -30.96 18.11
CA LEU A 281 2.75 -29.76 18.67
C LEU A 281 3.59 -28.50 18.41
N ALA A 282 4.91 -28.60 18.53
CA ALA A 282 5.82 -27.49 18.26
C ALA A 282 5.74 -27.06 16.78
N LEU A 283 5.75 -28.02 15.85
CA LEU A 283 5.55 -27.76 14.42
C LEU A 283 4.22 -27.10 14.14
N LYS A 284 3.12 -27.67 14.66
CA LYS A 284 1.77 -27.08 14.52
C LYS A 284 1.75 -25.62 14.97
N LYS A 285 2.35 -25.30 16.11
CA LYS A 285 2.41 -23.92 16.62
C LYS A 285 3.27 -23.00 15.76
N ALA A 286 4.40 -23.49 15.23
CA ALA A 286 5.34 -22.68 14.46
C ALA A 286 4.79 -22.28 13.09
N VAL A 287 4.02 -23.16 12.44
CA VAL A 287 3.57 -22.93 11.05
C VAL A 287 2.12 -22.49 10.92
N LYS A 288 1.29 -22.67 11.96
CA LYS A 288 -0.13 -22.33 11.91
C LYS A 288 -0.33 -20.84 11.57
N ASP A 289 -1.27 -20.58 10.67
CA ASP A 289 -1.67 -19.23 10.19
C ASP A 289 -0.52 -18.43 9.54
N ARG A 290 0.63 -19.07 9.24
CA ARG A 290 1.71 -18.44 8.48
C ARG A 290 1.36 -18.41 6.99
N ILE A 291 1.91 -17.44 6.27
CA ILE A 291 1.71 -17.32 4.83
C ILE A 291 3.01 -17.72 4.12
N ILE A 292 2.86 -18.53 3.09
CA ILE A 292 3.97 -19.05 2.30
C ILE A 292 3.80 -18.69 0.83
N LEU A 293 4.94 -18.54 0.16
CA LEU A 293 5.04 -18.43 -1.29
C LEU A 293 5.57 -19.75 -1.84
N SER A 294 4.81 -20.39 -2.73
CA SER A 294 5.19 -21.64 -3.41
C SER A 294 5.60 -21.36 -4.85
N THR A 295 6.68 -21.99 -5.31
CA THR A 295 7.17 -21.91 -6.69
C THR A 295 6.79 -23.11 -7.56
N LEU A 296 5.99 -24.05 -7.03
CA LEU A 296 5.68 -25.35 -7.67
C LEU A 296 5.04 -25.24 -9.06
N ASN A 297 4.13 -24.27 -9.30
CA ASN A 297 3.35 -24.14 -10.54
C ASN A 297 2.81 -22.71 -10.69
N ASN A 298 3.66 -21.76 -11.12
CA ASN A 298 3.42 -20.31 -11.07
C ASN A 298 3.44 -19.81 -9.60
N PRO A 299 4.27 -18.81 -9.24
CA PRO A 299 4.36 -18.32 -7.87
C PRO A 299 2.98 -18.04 -7.28
N ALA A 300 2.62 -18.73 -6.21
CA ALA A 300 1.32 -18.65 -5.59
C ALA A 300 1.43 -18.53 -4.06
N ILE A 301 0.53 -17.75 -3.48
CA ILE A 301 0.52 -17.44 -2.05
C ILE A 301 -0.49 -18.35 -1.36
N PHE A 302 -0.07 -18.98 -0.28
CA PHE A 302 -0.89 -19.89 0.53
C PHE A 302 -0.88 -19.49 1.99
N GLU A 303 -2.01 -19.67 2.66
CA GLU A 303 -2.13 -19.63 4.12
C GLU A 303 -2.09 -21.06 4.68
N ILE A 304 -1.20 -21.32 5.62
CA ILE A 304 -1.08 -22.63 6.24
C ILE A 304 -2.28 -22.87 7.17
N ILE A 305 -3.05 -23.91 6.84
CA ILE A 305 -4.22 -24.32 7.62
C ILE A 305 -3.77 -25.20 8.79
N GLU A 306 -2.97 -26.22 8.49
CA GLU A 306 -2.55 -27.21 9.47
C GLU A 306 -1.24 -27.90 9.10
N TYR A 307 -0.56 -28.43 10.11
CA TYR A 307 0.50 -29.41 9.96
C TYR A 307 -0.04 -30.79 10.38
N ASN A 308 -0.04 -31.72 9.44
CA ASN A 308 -0.44 -33.09 9.70
C ASN A 308 0.76 -33.90 10.18
N THR A 309 0.71 -34.30 11.45
CA THR A 309 1.81 -35.02 12.09
C THR A 309 1.88 -36.48 11.63
N SER A 310 0.77 -37.08 11.15
CA SER A 310 0.76 -38.49 10.76
C SER A 310 1.51 -38.75 9.46
N ASP A 311 1.43 -37.83 8.51
CA ASP A 311 2.08 -37.94 7.19
C ASP A 311 3.25 -36.96 7.01
N ASN A 312 3.56 -36.15 8.04
CA ASN A 312 4.63 -35.16 8.02
C ASN A 312 4.47 -34.16 6.86
N THR A 313 3.26 -33.64 6.69
CA THR A 313 2.93 -32.67 5.64
C THR A 313 2.32 -31.38 6.19
N ILE A 314 2.50 -30.28 5.45
CA ILE A 314 1.83 -29.01 5.68
C ILE A 314 0.69 -28.89 4.68
N ARG A 315 -0.53 -28.72 5.18
CA ARG A 315 -1.69 -28.40 4.34
C ARG A 315 -1.91 -26.89 4.36
N ALA A 316 -1.88 -26.28 3.18
CA ALA A 316 -2.10 -24.85 3.03
C ALA A 316 -3.17 -24.57 1.98
N ARG A 317 -3.89 -23.46 2.15
CA ARG A 317 -4.93 -23.01 1.23
C ARG A 317 -4.40 -21.85 0.41
N ARG A 318 -4.59 -21.94 -0.90
CA ARG A 318 -4.29 -20.86 -1.83
C ARG A 318 -5.13 -19.63 -1.51
N ILE A 319 -4.50 -18.45 -1.47
CA ILE A 319 -5.19 -17.18 -1.17
C ILE A 319 -5.80 -16.58 -2.44
N TYR A 320 -5.03 -16.57 -3.53
CA TYR A 320 -5.42 -15.93 -4.79
C TYR A 320 -5.46 -16.91 -5.95
N ASP A 321 -6.37 -16.71 -6.89
CA ASP A 321 -6.40 -17.46 -8.15
C ASP A 321 -5.30 -16.99 -9.15
N GLN A 322 -5.38 -17.42 -10.42
CA GLN A 322 -4.42 -16.99 -11.45
C GLN A 322 -4.52 -15.50 -11.83
N ASN A 323 -5.69 -14.88 -11.61
CA ASN A 323 -5.99 -13.49 -11.94
C ASN A 323 -5.85 -12.56 -10.73
N LYS A 324 -5.28 -13.06 -9.62
CA LYS A 324 -5.11 -12.35 -8.33
C LYS A 324 -6.43 -12.00 -7.64
N LEU A 325 -7.48 -12.76 -7.90
CA LEU A 325 -8.74 -12.68 -7.16
C LEU A 325 -8.68 -13.56 -5.92
N LEU A 326 -9.25 -13.06 -4.83
CA LEU A 326 -9.29 -13.72 -3.53
C LEU A 326 -10.23 -14.92 -3.59
N LEU A 327 -9.75 -16.09 -3.16
CA LEU A 327 -10.55 -17.30 -3.08
C LEU A 327 -11.45 -17.29 -1.83
N ASP A 328 -12.63 -17.89 -1.93
CA ASP A 328 -13.56 -18.01 -0.80
C ASP A 328 -13.09 -19.12 0.17
N ASN A 329 -13.12 -18.80 1.46
CA ASN A 329 -12.59 -19.63 2.54
C ASN A 329 -13.48 -20.83 2.87
N ILE A 330 -14.71 -20.87 2.38
CA ILE A 330 -15.76 -21.78 2.86
C ILE A 330 -15.77 -23.14 2.14
N GLN A 331 -15.33 -23.23 0.87
CA GLN A 331 -15.60 -24.42 0.04
C GLN A 331 -14.37 -25.21 -0.45
N GLY A 332 -13.25 -25.22 0.29
CA GLY A 332 -12.17 -26.21 0.08
C GLY A 332 -11.44 -26.14 -1.27
N GLY A 333 -11.67 -25.10 -2.07
CA GLY A 333 -10.94 -24.85 -3.31
C GLY A 333 -9.48 -24.50 -3.03
N GLY A 334 -8.56 -25.12 -3.77
CA GLY A 334 -7.14 -24.76 -3.76
C GLY A 334 -6.36 -25.12 -2.49
N THR A 335 -6.71 -26.19 -1.77
CA THR A 335 -5.82 -26.71 -0.73
C THR A 335 -4.74 -27.60 -1.34
N ASP A 336 -3.49 -27.25 -1.09
CA ASP A 336 -2.32 -28.04 -1.46
C ASP A 336 -1.67 -28.64 -0.21
N THR A 337 -1.05 -29.80 -0.39
CA THR A 337 -0.30 -30.49 0.65
C THR A 337 1.16 -30.48 0.26
N PHE A 338 2.00 -29.97 1.15
CA PHE A 338 3.43 -29.81 0.97
C PHE A 338 4.17 -30.79 1.87
N ASN A 339 5.03 -31.60 1.27
CA ASN A 339 5.89 -32.51 2.01
C ASN A 339 7.20 -31.81 2.40
N ARG A 340 8.08 -32.55 3.06
CA ARG A 340 9.41 -32.07 3.47
C ARG A 340 10.26 -31.53 2.30
N GLU A 341 10.26 -32.23 1.16
CA GLU A 341 11.08 -31.85 0.00
C GLU A 341 10.58 -30.55 -0.64
N ASP A 342 9.27 -30.36 -0.66
CA ASP A 342 8.64 -29.12 -1.11
C ASP A 342 9.04 -27.94 -0.23
N ILE A 343 9.02 -28.12 1.10
CA ILE A 343 9.38 -27.07 2.06
C ILE A 343 10.83 -26.61 1.88
N PHE A 344 11.74 -27.56 1.66
CA PHE A 344 13.14 -27.25 1.43
C PHE A 344 13.34 -26.47 0.12
N SER A 345 12.78 -26.97 -0.98
CA SER A 345 13.17 -26.56 -2.33
C SER A 345 12.25 -25.52 -2.97
N ARG A 346 10.98 -25.43 -2.57
CA ARG A 346 9.92 -24.75 -3.34
C ARG A 346 9.04 -23.82 -2.53
N ILE A 347 9.21 -23.79 -1.21
CA ILE A 347 8.43 -22.94 -0.31
C ILE A 347 9.32 -21.92 0.38
N ASN A 348 8.84 -20.69 0.40
CA ASN A 348 9.41 -19.60 1.17
C ASN A 348 8.37 -19.08 2.16
N PHE A 349 8.72 -19.05 3.45
CA PHE A 349 7.92 -18.35 4.45
C PHE A 349 8.04 -16.85 4.21
N LEU A 350 6.90 -16.16 4.18
CA LEU A 350 6.89 -14.70 4.08
C LEU A 350 7.35 -14.09 5.40
N THR A 351 8.00 -12.93 5.32
CA THR A 351 8.37 -12.15 6.52
C THR A 351 7.10 -11.64 7.18
N LEU A 352 7.13 -11.37 8.48
CA LEU A 352 5.94 -10.87 9.19
C LEU A 352 5.40 -9.57 8.57
N LYS A 353 6.28 -8.73 8.02
CA LYS A 353 5.90 -7.53 7.26
C LYS A 353 5.19 -7.87 5.95
N GLU A 354 5.69 -8.83 5.18
CA GLU A 354 5.04 -9.30 3.95
C GLU A 354 3.69 -9.97 4.25
N GLU A 355 3.62 -10.79 5.31
CA GLU A 355 2.37 -11.40 5.78
C GLU A 355 1.33 -10.34 6.15
N ALA A 356 1.74 -9.32 6.91
CA ALA A 356 0.87 -8.18 7.23
C ALA A 356 0.39 -7.46 5.97
N SER A 357 1.27 -7.25 4.99
CA SER A 357 0.90 -6.65 3.70
C SER A 357 -0.13 -7.50 2.95
N VAL A 358 0.08 -8.81 2.86
CA VAL A 358 -0.89 -9.73 2.22
C VAL A 358 -2.22 -9.71 2.95
N ARG A 359 -2.22 -9.74 4.28
CA ARG A 359 -3.46 -9.68 5.08
C ARG A 359 -4.19 -8.35 4.91
N MET A 360 -3.48 -7.23 4.80
CA MET A 360 -4.08 -5.93 4.46
C MET A 360 -4.64 -5.91 3.03
N GLU A 361 -3.94 -6.51 2.07
CA GLU A 361 -4.42 -6.63 0.68
C GLU A 361 -5.69 -7.47 0.59
N MET A 362 -5.79 -8.58 1.32
CA MET A 362 -6.99 -9.44 1.38
C MET A 362 -8.25 -8.69 1.85
N GLN A 363 -8.11 -7.54 2.52
CA GLN A 363 -9.23 -6.72 2.95
C GLN A 363 -9.72 -5.74 1.87
N LYS A 364 -8.95 -5.52 0.80
CA LYS A 364 -9.28 -4.57 -0.26
C LYS A 364 -10.19 -5.20 -1.31
N ASP A 365 -11.19 -4.44 -1.75
CA ASP A 365 -12.13 -4.90 -2.79
C ASP A 365 -11.51 -5.05 -4.18
N ILE A 366 -10.28 -4.57 -4.39
CA ILE A 366 -9.54 -4.72 -5.67
C ILE A 366 -9.24 -6.18 -6.03
N HIS A 367 -9.24 -7.08 -5.03
CA HIS A 367 -9.02 -8.50 -5.21
C HIS A 367 -10.33 -9.30 -5.26
N LYS A 368 -11.49 -8.65 -5.28
CA LYS A 368 -12.78 -9.33 -5.42
C LYS A 368 -13.26 -9.23 -6.86
N PHE A 369 -13.88 -10.30 -7.35
CA PHE A 369 -14.53 -10.29 -8.65
C PHE A 369 -15.74 -9.35 -8.57
N LYS A 370 -15.76 -8.23 -9.29
CA LYS A 370 -16.97 -7.41 -9.36
C LYS A 370 -17.74 -7.77 -10.61
N ILE A 371 -19.02 -8.09 -10.46
CA ILE A 371 -19.92 -8.40 -11.57
C ILE A 371 -21.05 -7.39 -11.60
N PHE A 372 -21.21 -6.75 -12.75
CA PHE A 372 -22.34 -5.89 -13.03
C PHE A 372 -23.30 -6.66 -13.94
N TYR A 373 -24.56 -6.79 -13.53
CA TYR A 373 -25.53 -7.58 -14.26
C TYR A 373 -26.89 -6.91 -14.31
N GLN A 374 -27.65 -7.22 -15.34
CA GLN A 374 -29.03 -6.79 -15.50
C GLN A 374 -29.93 -8.03 -15.53
N ILE A 375 -31.17 -7.87 -15.07
CA ILE A 375 -32.18 -8.93 -15.20
C ILE A 375 -33.04 -8.60 -16.40
N ASP A 376 -33.01 -9.48 -17.39
CA ASP A 376 -33.93 -9.44 -18.52
C ASP A 376 -35.12 -10.36 -18.22
N ASN A 377 -36.33 -9.82 -18.36
CA ASN A 377 -37.58 -10.56 -18.18
C ASN A 377 -38.27 -10.84 -19.52
N SER A 378 -37.55 -10.68 -20.62
CA SER A 378 -38.03 -10.99 -21.96
C SER A 378 -38.38 -12.48 -22.07
N PHE A 379 -39.47 -12.79 -22.77
CA PHE A 379 -39.93 -14.17 -23.03
C PHE A 379 -40.47 -14.98 -21.83
N GLY A 380 -40.73 -14.35 -20.68
CA GLY A 380 -41.40 -15.00 -19.55
C GLY A 380 -40.48 -15.87 -18.68
N GLU A 381 -39.19 -15.90 -18.96
CA GLU A 381 -38.15 -16.39 -18.05
C GLU A 381 -37.24 -15.22 -17.67
N SER A 382 -36.89 -15.11 -16.39
CA SER A 382 -35.93 -14.12 -15.92
C SER A 382 -34.52 -14.65 -16.15
N GLU A 383 -33.77 -13.98 -17.03
CA GLU A 383 -32.37 -14.27 -17.29
C GLU A 383 -31.47 -13.19 -16.69
N CYS A 384 -30.32 -13.62 -16.18
CA CYS A 384 -29.28 -12.73 -15.68
C CYS A 384 -28.26 -12.47 -16.79
N LEU A 385 -28.17 -11.22 -17.24
CA LEU A 385 -27.24 -10.79 -18.27
C LEU A 385 -26.05 -10.07 -17.61
N PRO A 386 -24.84 -10.67 -17.60
CA PRO A 386 -23.65 -9.96 -17.15
C PRO A 386 -23.33 -8.84 -18.15
N MET A 387 -23.36 -7.61 -17.66
CA MET A 387 -23.09 -6.40 -18.44
C MET A 387 -21.60 -6.06 -18.43
N ALA A 388 -20.93 -6.32 -17.30
CA ALA A 388 -19.52 -6.03 -17.14
C ALA A 388 -18.89 -6.78 -15.97
N VAL A 389 -17.56 -6.85 -15.98
CA VAL A 389 -16.76 -7.39 -14.89
C VAL A 389 -15.55 -6.53 -14.59
N GLU A 390 -15.19 -6.47 -13.31
CA GLU A 390 -13.90 -5.93 -12.85
C GLU A 390 -13.13 -6.98 -12.04
N PRO A 391 -11.79 -7.02 -12.15
CA PRO A 391 -10.96 -6.25 -13.09
C PRO A 391 -11.23 -6.55 -14.58
N SER A 392 -11.07 -5.54 -15.43
CA SER A 392 -11.45 -5.60 -16.86
C SER A 392 -10.62 -6.56 -17.72
N PHE A 393 -9.44 -6.96 -17.24
CA PHE A 393 -8.59 -7.93 -17.92
C PHE A 393 -9.06 -9.38 -17.74
N ILE A 394 -10.09 -9.61 -16.92
CA ILE A 394 -10.57 -10.96 -16.61
C ILE A 394 -11.44 -11.49 -17.74
N SER A 395 -11.08 -12.68 -18.23
CA SER A 395 -11.89 -13.45 -19.17
C SER A 395 -13.03 -14.14 -18.44
N LEU A 396 -14.28 -13.86 -18.84
CA LEU A 396 -15.46 -14.57 -18.34
C LEU A 396 -15.39 -16.09 -18.60
N ASN A 397 -14.66 -16.54 -19.61
CA ASN A 397 -14.50 -17.96 -19.91
C ASN A 397 -13.70 -18.71 -18.83
N ASP A 398 -12.94 -18.01 -18.00
CA ASP A 398 -12.16 -18.62 -16.92
C ASP A 398 -13.00 -18.92 -15.68
N TYR A 399 -14.26 -18.48 -15.66
CA TYR A 399 -15.16 -18.57 -14.51
C TYR A 399 -16.51 -19.12 -14.90
N HIS A 400 -17.14 -19.77 -13.94
CA HIS A 400 -18.53 -20.16 -13.98
C HIS A 400 -19.33 -19.28 -13.01
N ILE A 401 -20.28 -18.52 -13.55
CA ILE A 401 -21.17 -17.64 -12.78
C ILE A 401 -22.47 -18.38 -12.53
N ASN A 402 -22.75 -18.68 -11.26
CA ASN A 402 -23.98 -19.35 -10.85
C ASN A 402 -25.03 -18.31 -10.47
N TYR A 403 -26.10 -18.22 -11.24
CA TYR A 403 -27.22 -17.33 -10.97
C TYR A 403 -28.30 -18.01 -10.11
N ASN A 404 -28.66 -17.36 -9.00
CA ASN A 404 -29.77 -17.79 -8.16
C ASN A 404 -31.08 -17.24 -8.72
N LYS A 405 -31.76 -18.03 -9.56
CA LYS A 405 -33.06 -17.68 -10.17
C LYS A 405 -34.15 -17.30 -9.15
N THR A 406 -34.10 -17.85 -7.93
CA THR A 406 -35.11 -17.58 -6.90
C THR A 406 -34.90 -16.23 -6.22
N GLN A 407 -33.65 -15.86 -5.98
CA GLN A 407 -33.28 -14.60 -5.32
C GLN A 407 -32.99 -13.48 -6.32
N PHE A 408 -32.98 -13.80 -7.62
CA PHE A 408 -32.68 -12.87 -8.69
C PHE A 408 -31.29 -12.23 -8.55
N CYS A 409 -30.31 -12.98 -8.05
CA CYS A 409 -28.96 -12.50 -7.78
C CYS A 409 -27.87 -13.51 -8.17
N ILE A 410 -26.61 -13.07 -8.20
CA ILE A 410 -25.45 -13.94 -8.40
C ILE A 410 -25.20 -14.72 -7.11
N GLY A 411 -25.37 -16.05 -7.18
CA GLY A 411 -25.20 -16.93 -6.02
C GLY A 411 -23.74 -17.25 -5.73
N SER A 412 -22.94 -17.50 -6.76
CA SER A 412 -21.50 -17.76 -6.62
C SER A 412 -20.75 -17.54 -7.94
N ILE A 413 -19.48 -17.17 -7.84
CA ILE A 413 -18.55 -17.15 -8.98
C ILE A 413 -17.41 -18.10 -8.67
N SER A 414 -17.15 -19.07 -9.55
CA SER A 414 -16.09 -20.05 -9.38
C SER A 414 -15.10 -20.00 -10.53
N SER A 415 -13.82 -19.81 -10.22
CA SER A 415 -12.71 -20.05 -11.14
C SER A 415 -12.72 -21.51 -11.57
N ASN A 416 -12.63 -21.75 -12.87
CA ASN A 416 -12.62 -23.10 -13.45
C ASN A 416 -11.45 -23.95 -12.92
N SER A 417 -10.38 -23.30 -12.47
CA SER A 417 -9.16 -23.97 -12.00
C SER A 417 -9.07 -24.09 -10.48
N TYR A 418 -9.63 -23.14 -9.72
CA TYR A 418 -9.34 -23.00 -8.29
C TYR A 418 -10.56 -22.94 -7.37
N GLY A 419 -11.78 -22.93 -7.92
CA GLY A 419 -13.03 -22.90 -7.15
C GLY A 419 -13.54 -21.48 -6.89
N ASN A 420 -14.38 -21.33 -5.86
CA ASN A 420 -15.09 -20.08 -5.61
C ASN A 420 -14.15 -18.91 -5.32
N VAL A 421 -14.41 -17.78 -5.96
CA VAL A 421 -13.78 -16.49 -5.67
C VAL A 421 -14.73 -15.63 -4.84
N GLN A 422 -14.17 -14.77 -4.01
CA GLN A 422 -14.94 -13.70 -3.41
C GLN A 422 -15.36 -12.71 -4.50
N PHE A 423 -16.63 -12.30 -4.45
CA PHE A 423 -17.19 -11.42 -5.44
C PHE A 423 -18.06 -10.33 -4.80
N ILE A 424 -18.24 -9.25 -5.56
CA ILE A 424 -19.17 -8.17 -5.28
C ILE A 424 -20.11 -8.14 -6.48
N GLU A 425 -21.41 -8.24 -6.23
CA GLU A 425 -22.40 -8.11 -7.28
C GLU A 425 -23.03 -6.72 -7.29
N ARG A 426 -23.37 -6.25 -8.49
CA ARG A 426 -24.03 -4.98 -8.75
C ARG A 426 -25.12 -5.18 -9.78
N LYS A 427 -26.36 -5.03 -9.33
CA LYS A 427 -27.51 -5.10 -10.22
C LYS A 427 -27.74 -3.73 -10.86
N ILE A 428 -27.73 -3.71 -12.18
CA ILE A 428 -28.01 -2.54 -13.01
C ILE A 428 -29.50 -2.56 -13.35
N ASP A 429 -30.19 -1.47 -13.02
CA ASP A 429 -31.56 -1.20 -13.43
C ASP A 429 -31.66 -1.12 -14.95
N GLN A 430 -32.77 -1.57 -15.52
CA GLN A 430 -32.98 -1.60 -16.97
C GLN A 430 -32.91 -0.21 -17.61
N ASN A 431 -33.19 0.83 -16.82
CA ASN A 431 -33.13 2.23 -17.24
C ASN A 431 -31.76 2.88 -16.98
N ALA A 432 -30.75 2.12 -16.55
CA ALA A 432 -29.39 2.60 -16.35
C ALA A 432 -28.51 2.08 -17.51
N GLY A 433 -27.99 3.00 -18.30
CA GLY A 433 -27.21 2.69 -19.49
C GLY A 433 -25.70 2.60 -19.23
N PHE A 434 -25.27 2.29 -18.01
CA PHE A 434 -23.87 2.32 -17.60
C PHE A 434 -22.95 1.54 -18.54
N ILE A 435 -21.88 2.19 -19.00
CA ILE A 435 -20.81 1.54 -19.77
C ILE A 435 -19.61 1.34 -18.84
N SER A 436 -19.29 0.08 -18.53
CA SER A 436 -18.17 -0.26 -17.65
C SER A 436 -16.80 0.12 -18.21
N ASN A 437 -15.81 0.24 -17.31
CA ASN A 437 -14.40 0.50 -17.64
C ASN A 437 -14.13 1.81 -18.37
N SER A 438 -15.10 2.71 -18.35
CA SER A 438 -15.04 4.01 -18.97
C SER A 438 -14.68 5.05 -17.90
N VAL A 439 -13.90 6.06 -18.28
CA VAL A 439 -13.52 7.15 -17.36
C VAL A 439 -14.44 8.33 -17.62
N PHE A 440 -15.10 8.82 -16.58
CA PHE A 440 -15.93 10.02 -16.66
C PHE A 440 -15.03 11.26 -16.74
N GLU A 441 -15.00 11.96 -17.86
CA GLU A 441 -14.16 13.16 -18.03
C GLU A 441 -14.96 14.42 -17.73
N VAL A 442 -14.38 15.33 -16.93
CA VAL A 442 -15.06 16.56 -16.47
C VAL A 442 -14.14 17.75 -16.69
N TRP A 443 -14.65 18.78 -17.37
CA TRP A 443 -13.96 20.06 -17.56
C TRP A 443 -14.50 21.09 -16.61
N THR A 444 -13.61 21.76 -15.89
CA THR A 444 -13.98 22.64 -14.79
C THR A 444 -13.19 23.94 -14.80
N ASN A 445 -13.74 24.97 -14.17
CA ASN A 445 -13.07 26.24 -13.94
C ASN A 445 -13.48 26.80 -12.57
N GLU A 446 -12.60 27.58 -11.96
CA GLU A 446 -12.88 28.36 -10.76
C GLU A 446 -13.37 29.75 -11.21
N VAL A 447 -14.63 30.08 -10.90
CA VAL A 447 -15.19 31.40 -11.27
C VAL A 447 -14.64 32.48 -10.34
N ASN A 448 -14.51 32.12 -9.07
CA ASN A 448 -13.88 32.89 -8.00
C ASN A 448 -13.45 31.93 -6.88
N ASP A 449 -12.99 32.49 -5.77
CA ASP A 449 -12.55 31.79 -4.56
C ASP A 449 -13.67 31.04 -3.81
N LYS A 450 -14.92 31.09 -4.27
CA LYS A 450 -16.08 30.46 -3.60
C LYS A 450 -16.92 29.57 -4.51
N VAL A 451 -16.85 29.78 -5.83
CA VAL A 451 -17.73 29.13 -6.79
C VAL A 451 -16.92 28.30 -7.79
N TYR A 452 -17.23 27.01 -7.80
CA TYR A 452 -16.69 26.03 -8.72
C TYR A 452 -17.67 25.82 -9.88
N ASN A 453 -17.19 25.81 -11.13
CA ASN A 453 -18.00 25.68 -12.33
C ASN A 453 -17.62 24.42 -13.11
N ILE A 454 -18.62 23.59 -13.41
CA ILE A 454 -18.50 22.46 -14.34
C ILE A 454 -19.01 22.91 -15.69
N ILE A 455 -18.12 22.86 -16.69
CA ILE A 455 -18.34 23.38 -18.04
C ILE A 455 -18.88 22.28 -18.95
N HIS A 456 -18.28 21.09 -18.86
CA HIS A 456 -18.57 19.97 -19.74
C HIS A 456 -18.29 18.63 -19.05
N CYS A 457 -19.03 17.60 -19.42
CA CYS A 457 -18.71 16.23 -19.02
C CYS A 457 -18.90 15.28 -20.21
N HIS A 458 -17.95 14.37 -20.41
CA HIS A 458 -18.18 13.20 -21.26
C HIS A 458 -18.87 12.11 -20.43
N ILE A 459 -19.99 11.62 -20.95
CA ILE A 459 -20.81 10.62 -20.27
C ILE A 459 -20.64 9.26 -20.93
N ASN A 460 -20.55 8.25 -20.08
CA ASN A 460 -20.44 6.87 -20.50
C ASN A 460 -21.69 6.11 -20.08
N ASP A 461 -22.81 6.59 -20.62
CA ASP A 461 -24.15 6.08 -20.36
C ASP A 461 -24.89 6.00 -21.70
N MET A 462 -25.61 4.90 -21.94
CA MET A 462 -26.38 4.62 -23.16
C MET A 462 -27.83 5.09 -23.08
N SER A 463 -28.35 5.44 -21.89
CA SER A 463 -29.74 5.89 -21.69
C SER A 463 -30.02 7.21 -22.41
N ASP A 464 -31.15 7.38 -23.09
CA ASP A 464 -31.44 8.59 -23.88
C ASP A 464 -31.33 9.90 -23.09
N SER A 465 -31.77 9.90 -21.83
CA SER A 465 -31.70 11.05 -20.92
C SER A 465 -30.97 10.67 -19.64
N VAL A 466 -30.04 11.52 -19.21
CA VAL A 466 -29.15 11.24 -18.07
C VAL A 466 -29.11 12.46 -17.16
N PRO A 467 -29.89 12.48 -16.07
CA PRO A 467 -29.85 13.58 -15.12
C PRO A 467 -28.56 13.53 -14.29
N VAL A 468 -27.99 14.72 -14.04
CA VAL A 468 -26.79 14.91 -13.21
C VAL A 468 -27.04 15.99 -12.16
N ALA A 469 -26.28 15.97 -11.07
CA ALA A 469 -26.31 17.00 -10.03
C ALA A 469 -24.89 17.21 -9.48
N THR A 470 -24.70 18.36 -8.84
CA THR A 470 -23.45 18.73 -8.18
C THR A 470 -23.77 19.14 -6.76
N GLU A 471 -22.98 18.66 -5.80
CA GLU A 471 -23.11 19.03 -4.39
C GLU A 471 -21.76 19.39 -3.80
N TYR A 472 -21.76 20.32 -2.84
CA TYR A 472 -20.57 20.68 -2.07
C TYR A 472 -20.56 19.86 -0.79
N LEU A 473 -19.44 19.19 -0.50
CA LEU A 473 -19.25 18.41 0.71
C LEU A 473 -18.70 19.31 1.82
N GLU A 474 -19.45 19.50 2.90
CA GLU A 474 -19.03 20.32 4.04
C GLU A 474 -17.94 19.63 4.88
N GLU A 475 -17.25 20.41 5.72
CA GLU A 475 -16.29 19.84 6.66
C GLU A 475 -17.00 18.94 7.69
N GLY A 476 -16.60 17.67 7.74
CA GLY A 476 -17.15 16.67 8.66
C GLY A 476 -18.21 15.75 8.04
N GLU A 477 -18.69 16.06 6.84
CA GLU A 477 -19.53 15.16 6.06
C GLU A 477 -18.70 14.11 5.31
N SER A 478 -19.33 12.97 5.03
CA SER A 478 -18.74 11.85 4.33
C SER A 478 -19.45 11.58 3.01
N ILE A 479 -18.81 10.86 2.09
CA ILE A 479 -19.44 10.44 0.83
C ILE A 479 -20.74 9.65 1.10
N SER A 480 -20.82 8.92 2.22
CA SER A 480 -21.99 8.12 2.57
C SER A 480 -23.26 8.95 2.80
N ASP A 481 -23.12 10.22 3.20
CA ASP A 481 -24.24 11.15 3.43
C ASP A 481 -24.92 11.55 2.10
N TYR A 482 -24.26 11.33 0.96
CA TYR A 482 -24.71 11.71 -0.38
C TYR A 482 -25.18 10.53 -1.23
N MET A 483 -25.30 9.33 -0.65
CA MET A 483 -25.78 8.11 -1.32
C MET A 483 -27.30 8.09 -1.56
N ASN A 484 -28.02 9.18 -1.33
CA ASN A 484 -29.44 9.30 -1.68
C ASN A 484 -29.59 10.07 -3.00
N PHE A 485 -30.26 9.47 -3.99
CA PHE A 485 -30.48 10.10 -5.30
C PHE A 485 -31.94 10.45 -5.45
N ASP A 486 -32.21 11.75 -5.56
CA ASP A 486 -33.57 12.26 -5.77
C ASP A 486 -34.04 12.04 -7.21
N THR A 487 -35.35 12.09 -7.39
CA THR A 487 -35.95 12.24 -8.72
C THR A 487 -36.01 13.72 -9.08
N ASP A 488 -35.70 14.06 -10.32
CA ASP A 488 -35.86 15.42 -10.81
C ASP A 488 -37.36 15.80 -10.98
N SER A 489 -37.60 17.03 -11.42
CA SER A 489 -38.96 17.54 -11.63
C SER A 489 -39.73 16.84 -12.77
N ALA A 490 -39.04 16.12 -13.65
CA ALA A 490 -39.64 15.28 -14.69
C ALA A 490 -39.90 13.84 -14.19
N GLY A 491 -39.58 13.54 -12.93
CA GLY A 491 -39.67 12.21 -12.34
C GLY A 491 -38.55 11.26 -12.78
N GLN A 492 -37.52 11.76 -13.46
CA GLN A 492 -36.36 10.96 -13.83
C GLN A 492 -35.44 10.82 -12.62
N ILE A 493 -34.97 9.59 -12.38
CA ILE A 493 -34.04 9.31 -11.30
C ILE A 493 -32.69 9.93 -11.65
N LEU A 494 -32.10 10.66 -10.72
CA LEU A 494 -30.75 11.18 -10.86
C LEU A 494 -29.78 10.03 -11.16
N ARG A 495 -28.91 10.18 -12.16
CA ARG A 495 -27.94 9.15 -12.56
C ARG A 495 -26.54 9.44 -12.09
N TYR A 496 -26.10 10.69 -12.21
CA TYR A 496 -24.77 11.12 -11.77
C TYR A 496 -24.88 12.16 -10.65
N LYS A 497 -24.03 12.05 -9.63
CA LYS A 497 -23.83 13.11 -8.64
C LYS A 497 -22.34 13.38 -8.49
N ILE A 498 -21.91 14.62 -8.74
CA ILE A 498 -20.52 15.05 -8.64
C ILE A 498 -20.34 15.75 -7.31
N LEU A 499 -19.49 15.21 -6.43
CA LEU A 499 -19.21 15.78 -5.12
C LEU A 499 -17.95 16.64 -5.18
N ILE A 500 -18.06 17.88 -4.71
CA ILE A 500 -16.99 18.87 -4.75
C ILE A 500 -16.60 19.26 -3.34
N GLN A 501 -15.30 19.35 -3.07
CA GLN A 501 -14.78 19.85 -1.80
C GLN A 501 -13.48 20.62 -2.08
N ASN A 502 -13.31 21.78 -1.45
CA ASN A 502 -12.10 22.60 -1.59
C ASN A 502 -11.73 22.90 -3.06
N HIS A 503 -12.71 23.32 -3.87
CA HIS A 503 -12.53 23.63 -5.29
C HIS A 503 -11.93 22.50 -6.13
N LYS A 504 -12.30 21.26 -5.80
CA LYS A 504 -11.89 20.07 -6.53
C LYS A 504 -13.02 19.04 -6.51
N ILE A 505 -13.15 18.25 -7.57
CA ILE A 505 -14.02 17.07 -7.53
C ILE A 505 -13.39 16.04 -6.59
N LEU A 506 -14.12 15.66 -5.56
CA LEU A 506 -13.71 14.59 -4.64
C LEU A 506 -14.01 13.22 -5.25
N THR A 507 -15.25 13.03 -5.71
CA THR A 507 -15.73 11.77 -6.32
C THR A 507 -16.93 12.02 -7.24
N VAL A 508 -17.21 11.04 -8.09
CA VAL A 508 -18.41 10.99 -8.94
C VAL A 508 -19.18 9.73 -8.58
N LEU A 509 -20.42 9.90 -8.13
CA LEU A 509 -21.32 8.81 -7.80
C LEU A 509 -22.21 8.48 -8.99
N TYR A 510 -22.38 7.20 -9.27
CA TYR A 510 -23.29 6.69 -10.28
C TYR A 510 -24.39 5.84 -9.64
N ASN A 511 -25.64 6.09 -10.02
CA ASN A 511 -26.80 5.37 -9.55
C ASN A 511 -27.22 4.26 -10.52
N TYR A 512 -26.85 3.02 -10.17
CA TYR A 512 -27.26 1.80 -10.87
C TYR A 512 -28.73 1.43 -10.66
N GLY A 513 -29.48 2.20 -9.87
CA GLY A 513 -30.89 2.00 -9.52
C GLY A 513 -31.04 1.35 -8.15
N GLU A 514 -30.48 0.16 -7.94
CA GLU A 514 -30.51 -0.53 -6.64
C GLU A 514 -29.27 -0.25 -5.77
N SER A 515 -28.17 0.14 -6.42
CA SER A 515 -26.91 0.47 -5.76
C SER A 515 -26.32 1.76 -6.31
N ILE A 516 -25.50 2.41 -5.50
CA ILE A 516 -24.73 3.58 -5.88
C ILE A 516 -23.27 3.28 -5.57
N ASP A 517 -22.38 3.53 -6.52
CA ASP A 517 -20.95 3.44 -6.30
C ASP A 517 -20.23 4.68 -6.85
N GLU A 518 -19.00 4.85 -6.37
CA GLU A 518 -18.03 5.76 -6.95
C GLU A 518 -17.51 5.22 -8.28
N ILE A 519 -17.46 6.07 -9.29
CA ILE A 519 -16.91 5.74 -10.61
C ILE A 519 -15.61 6.49 -10.87
N PRO A 520 -14.67 5.92 -11.65
CA PRO A 520 -13.44 6.60 -12.00
C PRO A 520 -13.73 7.83 -12.86
N PHE A 521 -13.09 8.95 -12.53
CA PHE A 521 -13.22 10.19 -13.27
C PHE A 521 -11.86 10.86 -13.50
N LYS A 522 -11.82 11.76 -14.48
CA LYS A 522 -10.68 12.61 -14.81
C LYS A 522 -11.13 14.06 -14.88
N GLU A 523 -10.65 14.86 -13.95
CA GLU A 523 -10.87 16.30 -13.93
C GLU A 523 -9.82 17.03 -14.80
N ILE A 524 -10.30 17.92 -15.67
CA ILE A 524 -9.48 18.78 -16.54
C ILE A 524 -9.82 20.22 -16.19
N LYS A 525 -8.95 20.86 -15.41
CA LYS A 525 -9.09 22.27 -15.03
C LYS A 525 -8.67 23.19 -16.17
N ILE A 526 -9.54 24.11 -16.53
CA ILE A 526 -9.32 25.13 -17.55
C ILE A 526 -9.22 26.48 -16.86
N PRO A 527 -8.02 27.06 -16.73
CA PRO A 527 -7.89 28.42 -16.23
C PRO A 527 -8.48 29.43 -17.22
N LEU A 528 -9.07 30.50 -16.68
CA LEU A 528 -9.41 31.68 -17.45
C LEU A 528 -8.14 32.52 -17.69
N GLY A 529 -7.87 32.87 -18.95
CA GLY A 529 -6.77 33.77 -19.33
C GLY A 529 -5.41 33.09 -19.60
N ASP A 530 -4.51 33.92 -20.14
CA ASP A 530 -3.07 33.83 -20.51
C ASP A 530 -2.43 32.53 -21.04
N ASP A 531 -3.07 31.37 -20.90
CA ASP A 531 -2.57 30.12 -21.48
C ASP A 531 -3.00 29.99 -22.95
N TYR A 532 -2.17 29.26 -23.70
CA TYR A 532 -2.42 28.97 -25.11
C TYR A 532 -2.93 27.54 -25.26
N TYR A 533 -3.90 27.37 -26.13
CA TYR A 533 -4.48 26.07 -26.44
C TYR A 533 -4.37 25.82 -27.93
N GLN A 534 -4.28 24.55 -28.30
CA GLN A 534 -4.28 24.10 -29.67
C GLN A 534 -5.57 23.38 -30.02
N ILE A 535 -6.05 23.58 -31.25
CA ILE A 535 -7.14 22.84 -31.86
C ILE A 535 -6.58 22.13 -33.09
N LYS A 536 -6.57 20.81 -33.04
CA LYS A 536 -6.10 19.98 -34.15
C LYS A 536 -7.25 19.71 -35.12
N ASN A 537 -7.09 20.08 -36.38
CA ASN A 537 -8.01 19.66 -37.42
C ASN A 537 -7.76 18.17 -37.75
N LYS A 538 -8.77 17.32 -37.56
CA LYS A 538 -8.63 15.88 -37.83
C LYS A 538 -8.48 15.56 -39.33
N GLU A 539 -8.83 16.49 -40.22
CA GLU A 539 -8.72 16.30 -41.66
C GLU A 539 -7.34 16.68 -42.21
N SER A 540 -6.54 17.45 -41.44
CA SER A 540 -5.21 17.88 -41.83
C SER A 540 -4.35 18.12 -40.58
N GLU A 541 -3.44 17.19 -40.27
CA GLU A 541 -2.52 17.32 -39.14
C GLU A 541 -1.68 18.61 -39.19
N ASP A 542 -1.41 19.10 -40.40
CA ASP A 542 -0.65 20.34 -40.63
C ASP A 542 -1.43 21.62 -40.30
N GLN A 543 -2.74 21.53 -40.04
CA GLN A 543 -3.60 22.67 -39.70
C GLN A 543 -3.98 22.64 -38.22
N THR A 544 -3.02 23.03 -37.38
CA THR A 544 -3.25 23.26 -35.95
C THR A 544 -3.50 24.75 -35.72
N MET A 545 -4.66 25.09 -35.16
CA MET A 545 -4.96 26.45 -34.74
C MET A 545 -4.49 26.65 -33.30
N ILE A 546 -3.90 27.80 -33.00
CA ILE A 546 -3.58 28.21 -31.64
C ILE A 546 -4.53 29.32 -31.21
N VAL A 547 -5.06 29.19 -30.00
CA VAL A 547 -6.12 30.04 -29.46
C VAL A 547 -5.86 30.40 -28.00
N LYS A 548 -6.47 31.49 -27.55
CA LYS A 548 -6.65 31.85 -26.13
C LYS A 548 -8.10 31.66 -25.73
N VAL A 549 -8.35 31.23 -24.50
CA VAL A 549 -9.71 31.18 -23.94
C VAL A 549 -10.09 32.59 -23.50
N SER A 550 -11.00 33.23 -24.24
CA SER A 550 -11.44 34.61 -23.96
C SER A 550 -12.58 34.65 -22.94
N LYS A 551 -13.46 33.64 -22.94
CA LYS A 551 -14.56 33.54 -21.96
C LYS A 551 -14.95 32.08 -21.70
N ILE A 552 -15.17 31.77 -20.42
CA ILE A 552 -15.72 30.49 -19.96
C ILE A 552 -17.13 30.73 -19.44
N PRO A 553 -18.18 30.10 -20.01
CA PRO A 553 -19.54 30.29 -19.52
C PRO A 553 -19.77 29.63 -18.16
N ILE A 554 -20.54 30.32 -17.32
CA ILE A 554 -21.07 29.78 -16.07
C ILE A 554 -22.21 28.82 -16.40
N SER A 555 -21.98 27.53 -16.20
CA SER A 555 -22.90 26.46 -16.59
C SER A 555 -23.50 25.79 -15.36
N MET A 556 -22.80 24.83 -14.76
CA MET A 556 -23.26 24.15 -13.54
C MET A 556 -22.34 24.48 -12.39
N THR A 557 -22.85 25.25 -11.45
CA THR A 557 -22.06 25.80 -10.35
C THR A 557 -22.32 25.08 -9.04
N CYS A 558 -21.27 25.05 -8.22
CA CYS A 558 -21.28 24.50 -6.88
C CYS A 558 -20.48 25.42 -5.96
N ALA A 559 -20.98 25.66 -4.75
CA ALA A 559 -20.34 26.51 -3.75
C ALA A 559 -20.66 25.98 -2.35
N HIS A 560 -19.77 26.26 -1.39
CA HIS A 560 -19.99 25.89 0.00
C HIS A 560 -21.23 26.56 0.57
N ASN A 561 -21.38 27.88 0.37
CA ASN A 561 -22.59 28.60 0.75
C ASN A 561 -23.51 28.79 -0.47
N LYS A 562 -24.72 28.23 -0.40
CA LYS A 562 -25.73 28.35 -1.47
C LYS A 562 -26.13 29.81 -1.76
N ASP A 563 -25.91 30.74 -0.82
CA ASP A 563 -26.12 32.16 -1.05
C ASP A 563 -25.16 32.77 -2.08
N ASP A 564 -23.93 32.24 -2.20
CA ASP A 564 -22.95 32.68 -3.20
C ASP A 564 -23.41 32.36 -4.63
N LEU A 565 -24.36 31.42 -4.79
CA LEU A 565 -24.94 31.05 -6.08
C LEU A 565 -26.12 31.95 -6.50
N LYS A 566 -26.77 32.66 -5.56
CA LYS A 566 -28.00 33.45 -5.84
C LYS A 566 -27.81 34.56 -6.85
N HIS A 567 -26.58 35.07 -6.99
CA HIS A 567 -26.23 36.14 -7.91
C HIS A 567 -25.55 35.64 -9.20
N MET A 568 -25.33 34.33 -9.32
CA MET A 568 -24.73 33.75 -10.51
C MET A 568 -25.81 33.55 -11.58
N ASN A 569 -25.72 34.33 -12.65
CA ASN A 569 -26.51 34.09 -13.84
C ASN A 569 -25.80 33.06 -14.72
N ILE A 570 -26.56 32.07 -15.21
CA ILE A 570 -26.08 31.16 -16.26
C ILE A 570 -25.66 32.02 -17.45
N GLN A 571 -24.44 31.81 -17.92
CA GLN A 571 -23.90 32.52 -19.08
C GLN A 571 -23.81 31.57 -20.25
N THR A 572 -24.06 32.07 -21.46
CA THR A 572 -23.79 31.35 -22.70
C THR A 572 -22.58 31.96 -23.39
N VAL A 573 -22.02 31.20 -24.33
CA VAL A 573 -21.03 31.72 -25.28
C VAL A 573 -21.64 32.85 -26.12
N GLU A 574 -20.78 33.77 -26.56
CA GLU A 574 -21.18 34.94 -27.36
C GLU A 574 -20.98 34.71 -28.86
N HIS A 575 -20.03 33.85 -29.24
CA HIS A 575 -19.62 33.67 -30.64
C HIS A 575 -20.16 32.37 -31.25
N GLU A 576 -20.22 32.32 -32.57
CA GLU A 576 -20.72 31.15 -33.30
C GLU A 576 -19.82 29.92 -33.10
N PRO A 577 -20.43 28.72 -32.92
CA PRO A 577 -19.68 27.49 -32.74
C PRO A 577 -19.09 26.99 -34.06
N ILE A 578 -17.78 26.73 -34.09
CA ILE A 578 -17.11 26.18 -35.30
C ILE A 578 -17.13 24.66 -35.37
N SER A 579 -17.51 23.98 -34.28
CA SER A 579 -17.47 22.52 -34.16
C SER A 579 -18.43 22.01 -33.08
N HIS A 580 -18.50 20.69 -32.92
CA HIS A 580 -19.31 20.01 -31.91
C HIS A 580 -18.51 18.93 -31.18
N CYS A 581 -18.90 18.64 -29.93
CA CYS A 581 -18.35 17.51 -29.20
C CYS A 581 -18.76 16.22 -29.91
N ARG A 582 -17.79 15.32 -30.13
CA ARG A 582 -18.00 14.04 -30.83
C ARG A 582 -18.37 12.90 -29.88
N LEU A 583 -18.14 13.09 -28.60
CA LEU A 583 -18.48 12.15 -27.56
C LEU A 583 -19.84 12.52 -26.98
N ARG A 584 -20.43 11.60 -26.23
CA ARG A 584 -21.70 11.85 -25.58
C ARG A 584 -21.48 12.79 -24.38
N TYR A 585 -22.35 13.77 -24.21
CA TYR A 585 -22.30 14.73 -23.10
C TYR A 585 -23.71 15.06 -22.58
N PHE A 586 -23.81 15.73 -21.44
CA PHE A 586 -25.11 16.20 -20.93
C PHE A 586 -25.61 17.39 -21.76
N GLU A 587 -26.85 17.33 -22.26
CA GLU A 587 -27.41 18.39 -23.12
C GLU A 587 -27.31 19.80 -22.50
N ARG A 588 -27.48 19.91 -21.18
CA ARG A 588 -27.35 21.17 -20.43
C ARG A 588 -25.91 21.64 -20.20
N LEU A 589 -24.92 20.82 -20.51
CA LEU A 589 -23.48 21.11 -20.44
C LEU A 589 -22.83 20.90 -21.81
N PRO A 590 -23.19 21.70 -22.83
CA PRO A 590 -22.65 21.53 -24.18
C PRO A 590 -21.15 21.83 -24.27
N GLY A 591 -20.59 22.49 -23.23
CA GLY A 591 -19.15 22.62 -23.06
C GLY A 591 -18.48 23.65 -23.95
N TYR A 592 -19.23 24.54 -24.59
CA TYR A 592 -18.64 25.58 -25.42
C TYR A 592 -17.92 26.63 -24.58
N VAL A 593 -16.78 27.11 -25.08
CA VAL A 593 -16.06 28.28 -24.58
C VAL A 593 -15.79 29.24 -25.73
N ASP A 594 -15.72 30.53 -25.44
CA ASP A 594 -15.29 31.52 -26.44
C ASP A 594 -13.76 31.54 -26.51
N LEU A 595 -13.27 31.58 -27.73
CA LEU A 595 -11.86 31.48 -28.08
C LEU A 595 -11.48 32.64 -28.98
N GLU A 596 -10.26 33.12 -28.81
CA GLU A 596 -9.62 34.11 -29.66
C GLU A 596 -8.48 33.45 -30.43
N MET A 597 -8.48 33.59 -31.75
CA MET A 597 -7.46 33.00 -32.59
C MET A 597 -6.15 33.77 -32.51
N VAL A 598 -5.07 33.04 -32.21
CA VAL A 598 -3.71 33.59 -32.14
C VAL A 598 -2.92 33.23 -33.39
N SER A 599 -3.07 32.01 -33.90
CA SER A 599 -2.42 31.52 -35.11
C SER A 599 -3.31 30.49 -35.79
N SER A 600 -3.42 30.56 -37.12
CA SER A 600 -4.18 29.60 -37.92
C SER A 600 -3.30 28.53 -38.57
N ASP A 601 -1.98 28.62 -38.39
CA ASP A 601 -0.97 27.89 -39.16
C ASP A 601 0.14 27.30 -38.27
N ASN A 602 -0.24 26.80 -37.08
CA ASN A 602 0.65 26.13 -36.13
C ASN A 602 1.89 26.97 -35.76
N CYS A 603 1.67 28.22 -35.33
CA CYS A 603 2.73 29.16 -34.92
C CYS A 603 3.66 29.60 -36.05
N MET A 604 3.29 29.46 -37.32
CA MET A 604 4.10 30.00 -38.42
C MET A 604 3.89 31.50 -38.59
N SER A 605 2.70 32.01 -38.28
CA SER A 605 2.38 33.43 -38.20
C SER A 605 1.36 33.73 -37.11
N LEU A 606 1.36 34.98 -36.63
CA LEU A 606 0.27 35.50 -35.81
C LEU A 606 -0.90 35.87 -36.71
N TYR A 607 -2.10 35.63 -36.23
CA TYR A 607 -3.31 35.96 -36.98
C TYR A 607 -3.50 37.47 -37.06
N GLU A 608 -3.73 37.98 -38.28
CA GLU A 608 -3.94 39.41 -38.53
C GLU A 608 -5.40 39.79 -38.23
N GLY A 609 -5.68 40.26 -37.00
CA GLY A 609 -6.98 40.79 -36.58
C GLY A 609 -7.61 40.04 -35.40
N GLU A 610 -8.84 40.43 -35.02
CA GLU A 610 -9.60 39.76 -33.97
C GLU A 610 -10.58 38.75 -34.59
N TYR A 611 -10.21 37.47 -34.64
CA TYR A 611 -11.16 36.40 -34.95
C TYR A 611 -11.52 35.65 -33.68
N LYS A 612 -12.79 35.79 -33.28
CA LYS A 612 -13.36 35.16 -32.09
C LYS A 612 -14.46 34.19 -32.50
N PHE A 613 -14.47 33.02 -31.89
CA PHE A 613 -15.42 31.95 -32.17
C PHE A 613 -15.63 31.10 -30.92
N SER A 614 -16.65 30.23 -30.92
CA SER A 614 -16.81 29.26 -29.83
C SER A 614 -16.48 27.84 -30.28
N ALA A 615 -15.97 27.04 -29.35
CA ALA A 615 -15.71 25.62 -29.58
C ALA A 615 -15.93 24.80 -28.31
N PRO A 616 -16.24 23.49 -28.43
CA PRO A 616 -16.31 22.61 -27.29
C PRO A 616 -14.95 22.51 -26.58
N ILE A 617 -14.96 22.63 -25.26
CA ILE A 617 -13.75 22.58 -24.45
C ILE A 617 -12.99 21.25 -24.56
N CYS A 618 -13.69 20.16 -24.89
CA CYS A 618 -13.08 18.85 -25.06
C CYS A 618 -12.21 18.72 -26.32
N ILE A 619 -12.29 19.67 -27.27
CA ILE A 619 -11.46 19.63 -28.49
C ILE A 619 -10.21 20.52 -28.40
N ILE A 620 -10.09 21.30 -27.32
CA ILE A 620 -8.90 22.12 -27.09
C ILE A 620 -7.93 21.35 -26.19
N GLU A 621 -6.66 21.38 -26.56
CA GLU A 621 -5.56 20.83 -25.77
C GLU A 621 -4.64 21.97 -25.37
N LYS A 622 -3.91 21.86 -24.26
CA LYS A 622 -2.86 22.86 -23.97
C LYS A 622 -1.82 22.85 -25.09
N ALA A 623 -1.43 24.04 -25.54
CA ALA A 623 -0.30 24.17 -26.45
C ALA A 623 0.96 23.66 -25.76
N ASP A 624 1.87 23.07 -26.53
CA ASP A 624 3.15 22.63 -25.98
C ASP A 624 4.09 23.83 -25.69
N GLU A 625 5.15 23.59 -24.91
CA GLU A 625 6.08 24.64 -24.52
C GLU A 625 6.82 25.27 -25.71
N MET A 626 6.99 24.54 -26.81
CA MET A 626 7.63 25.04 -28.03
C MET A 626 6.70 26.02 -28.74
N GLN A 627 5.43 25.67 -28.95
CA GLN A 627 4.39 26.51 -29.51
C GLN A 627 4.20 27.78 -28.68
N LYS A 628 4.13 27.66 -27.34
CA LYS A 628 4.05 28.81 -26.43
C LYS A 628 5.24 29.75 -26.59
N THR A 629 6.46 29.20 -26.58
CA THR A 629 7.68 29.99 -26.74
C THR A 629 7.71 30.70 -28.09
N MET A 630 7.32 30.01 -29.18
CA MET A 630 7.23 30.60 -30.51
C MET A 630 6.24 31.77 -30.55
N ILE A 631 5.04 31.58 -30.01
CA ILE A 631 4.02 32.64 -29.99
C ILE A 631 4.49 33.84 -29.19
N LEU A 632 5.00 33.62 -27.98
CA LEU A 632 5.52 34.71 -27.15
C LEU A 632 6.65 35.47 -27.86
N SER A 633 7.53 34.75 -28.58
CA SER A 633 8.59 35.39 -29.37
C SER A 633 8.05 36.21 -30.55
N MET A 634 6.99 35.73 -31.22
CA MET A 634 6.35 36.45 -32.31
C MET A 634 5.58 37.67 -31.80
N GLU A 635 4.85 37.55 -30.69
CA GLU A 635 4.15 38.66 -30.04
C GLU A 635 5.15 39.73 -29.59
N GLN A 636 6.28 39.32 -29.01
CA GLN A 636 7.36 40.23 -28.63
C GLN A 636 7.98 40.91 -29.85
N TYR A 637 8.27 40.16 -30.91
CA TYR A 637 8.82 40.71 -32.15
C TYR A 637 7.86 41.72 -32.80
N GLN A 638 6.56 41.43 -32.84
CA GLN A 638 5.55 42.35 -33.37
C GLN A 638 5.44 43.61 -32.51
N LYS A 639 5.50 43.49 -31.18
CA LYS A 639 5.58 44.64 -30.25
C LYS A 639 6.83 45.48 -30.52
N GLU A 640 7.99 44.86 -30.65
CA GLU A 640 9.27 45.55 -30.94
C GLU A 640 9.26 46.25 -32.31
N GLN A 641 8.72 45.61 -33.35
CA GLN A 641 8.52 46.23 -34.67
C GLN A 641 7.58 47.43 -34.60
N THR A 642 6.49 47.33 -33.83
CA THR A 642 5.53 48.43 -33.65
C THR A 642 6.20 49.60 -32.93
N ILE A 643 6.93 49.33 -31.84
CA ILE A 643 7.71 50.33 -31.10
C ILE A 643 8.76 51.00 -31.99
N SER A 644 9.48 50.22 -32.79
CA SER A 644 10.49 50.74 -33.73
C SER A 644 9.84 51.60 -34.82
N GLY A 645 8.72 51.13 -35.38
CA GLY A 645 7.94 51.85 -36.40
C GLY A 645 7.40 53.19 -35.89
N VAL A 646 6.86 53.21 -34.67
CA VAL A 646 6.41 54.45 -34.02
C VAL A 646 7.58 55.38 -33.76
N ASN A 647 8.70 54.90 -33.21
CA ASN A 647 9.90 55.72 -33.01
C ASN A 647 10.37 56.37 -34.32
N GLN A 648 10.48 55.60 -35.39
CA GLN A 648 10.90 56.11 -36.69
C GLN A 648 9.91 57.14 -37.26
N ALA A 649 8.61 56.90 -37.10
CA ALA A 649 7.56 57.83 -37.53
C ALA A 649 7.61 59.14 -36.72
N VAL A 650 7.85 59.06 -35.41
CA VAL A 650 8.04 60.21 -34.52
C VAL A 650 9.28 61.01 -34.91
N GLU A 651 10.44 60.37 -35.11
CA GLU A 651 11.67 61.05 -35.54
C GLU A 651 11.51 61.74 -36.90
N THR A 652 10.81 61.09 -37.84
CA THR A 652 10.49 61.68 -39.15
C THR A 652 9.62 62.91 -38.98
N LEU A 653 8.60 62.84 -38.12
CA LEU A 653 7.73 63.98 -37.83
C LEU A 653 8.48 65.11 -37.14
N GLU A 654 9.33 64.82 -36.15
CA GLU A 654 10.16 65.82 -35.45
C GLU A 654 11.09 66.56 -36.42
N LYS A 655 11.72 65.83 -37.35
CA LYS A 655 12.56 66.43 -38.38
C LYS A 655 11.76 67.34 -39.31
N LEU A 656 10.61 66.87 -39.81
CA LEU A 656 9.72 67.69 -40.63
C LEU A 656 9.23 68.92 -39.86
N VAL A 657 8.89 68.78 -38.58
CA VAL A 657 8.49 69.90 -37.72
C VAL A 657 9.60 70.94 -37.67
N GLU A 658 10.85 70.54 -37.42
CA GLU A 658 11.97 71.48 -37.31
C GLU A 658 12.31 72.16 -38.65
N GLU A 659 12.29 71.41 -39.77
CA GLU A 659 12.49 71.96 -41.12
C GLU A 659 11.44 73.02 -41.47
N ASN A 660 10.18 72.80 -41.05
CA ASN A 660 9.05 73.65 -41.44
C ASN A 660 8.73 74.77 -40.44
N LYS A 661 9.31 74.76 -39.24
CA LYS A 661 9.05 75.73 -38.15
C LYS A 661 9.44 77.16 -38.50
N PHE A 662 10.49 77.32 -39.30
CA PHE A 662 11.03 78.61 -39.72
C PHE A 662 11.21 78.74 -41.25
N ALA A 663 10.73 77.75 -42.01
CA ALA A 663 10.84 77.78 -43.46
C ALA A 663 10.03 78.94 -44.06
N LYS A 664 10.64 79.60 -45.04
CA LYS A 664 9.94 80.50 -45.97
C LYS A 664 9.75 79.73 -47.28
N TYR A 665 8.53 79.66 -47.77
CA TYR A 665 8.21 78.96 -49.01
C TYR A 665 8.16 79.97 -50.15
N ASP A 666 8.87 79.68 -51.23
CA ASP A 666 8.94 80.56 -52.40
C ASP A 666 7.73 80.37 -53.31
N SER A 667 7.04 79.22 -53.17
CA SER A 667 5.84 78.90 -53.92
C SER A 667 4.74 78.23 -53.07
N LEU A 668 3.49 78.37 -53.52
CA LEU A 668 2.32 77.72 -52.91
C LEU A 668 2.42 76.19 -53.00
N GLU A 669 3.06 75.68 -54.05
CA GLU A 669 3.21 74.25 -54.33
C GLU A 669 4.24 73.60 -53.37
N GLU A 670 5.32 74.30 -53.01
CA GLU A 670 6.25 73.87 -51.95
C GLU A 670 5.53 73.76 -50.60
N MET A 671 4.74 74.77 -50.23
CA MET A 671 4.00 74.77 -48.97
C MET A 671 2.93 73.67 -48.91
N LYS A 672 2.23 73.39 -50.03
CA LYS A 672 1.30 72.25 -50.12
C LYS A 672 2.00 70.91 -49.90
N THR A 673 3.19 70.75 -50.48
CA THR A 673 3.96 69.51 -50.37
C THR A 673 4.42 69.28 -48.93
N ALA A 674 4.95 70.32 -48.28
CA ALA A 674 5.32 70.27 -46.86
C ALA A 674 4.11 69.97 -45.95
N PHE A 675 2.98 70.62 -46.20
CA PHE A 675 1.73 70.38 -45.48
C PHE A 675 1.27 68.92 -45.61
N GLN A 676 1.31 68.35 -46.81
CA GLN A 676 0.96 66.95 -47.05
C GLN A 676 1.91 65.99 -46.34
N SER A 677 3.22 66.23 -46.40
CA SER A 677 4.23 65.39 -45.72
C SER A 677 4.02 65.34 -44.21
N LEU A 678 3.78 66.49 -43.56
CA LEU A 678 3.46 66.56 -42.13
C LEU A 678 2.17 65.79 -41.81
N LYS A 679 1.11 65.98 -42.59
CA LYS A 679 -0.19 65.31 -42.39
C LYS A 679 -0.07 63.80 -42.51
N ILE A 680 0.61 63.30 -43.56
CA ILE A 680 0.84 61.87 -43.78
C ILE A 680 1.63 61.27 -42.61
N SER A 681 2.62 62.00 -42.09
CA SER A 681 3.42 61.54 -40.96
C SER A 681 2.64 61.55 -39.64
N GLU A 682 1.74 62.52 -39.40
CA GLU A 682 0.81 62.49 -38.25
C GLU A 682 -0.17 61.32 -38.34
N GLU A 683 -0.75 61.09 -39.52
CA GLU A 683 -1.68 59.96 -39.77
C GLU A 683 -0.99 58.62 -39.53
N LYS A 684 0.23 58.44 -40.03
CA LYS A 684 1.02 57.23 -39.81
C LYS A 684 1.30 56.95 -38.33
N ILE A 685 1.56 57.97 -37.52
CA ILE A 685 1.71 57.81 -36.06
C ILE A 685 0.36 57.41 -35.44
N GLY A 686 -0.74 58.03 -35.88
CA GLY A 686 -2.09 57.68 -35.45
C GLY A 686 -2.46 56.23 -35.76
N ASP A 687 -2.16 55.76 -36.97
CA ASP A 687 -2.43 54.38 -37.41
C ASP A 687 -1.61 53.36 -36.59
N LEU A 688 -0.34 53.67 -36.30
CA LEU A 688 0.52 52.81 -35.50
C LEU A 688 0.17 52.82 -34.00
N LEU A 689 -0.41 53.90 -33.48
CA LEU A 689 -0.87 54.03 -32.09
C LEU A 689 -2.33 53.61 -31.88
N GLY A 690 -3.10 53.45 -32.96
CA GLY A 690 -4.55 53.19 -32.93
C GLY A 690 -4.93 51.78 -32.49
N GLY A 691 -3.96 50.86 -32.38
CA GLY A 691 -4.12 49.61 -31.65
C GLY A 691 -3.72 49.81 -30.18
N ASP A 692 -4.53 49.31 -29.24
CA ASP A 692 -4.40 49.47 -27.78
C ASP A 692 -3.10 48.90 -27.14
N THR A 693 -1.99 48.78 -27.86
CA THR A 693 -0.91 47.82 -27.55
C THR A 693 0.43 48.43 -27.14
N ILE A 694 0.61 49.75 -27.12
CA ILE A 694 1.91 50.34 -26.72
C ILE A 694 1.88 50.80 -25.26
N GLU A 695 2.28 49.90 -24.35
CA GLU A 695 2.51 50.20 -22.92
C GLU A 695 3.77 51.05 -22.65
N ASN A 696 4.38 51.62 -23.69
CA ASN A 696 5.53 52.51 -23.55
C ASN A 696 5.05 53.97 -23.36
N GLU A 697 4.87 54.38 -22.10
CA GLU A 697 4.42 55.73 -21.74
C GLU A 697 5.32 56.83 -22.30
N GLU A 698 6.64 56.62 -22.31
CA GLU A 698 7.62 57.58 -22.81
C GLU A 698 7.44 57.80 -24.32
N LEU A 699 7.34 56.72 -25.10
CA LEU A 699 7.13 56.79 -26.53
C LEU A 699 5.78 57.42 -26.88
N THR A 700 4.73 57.06 -26.15
CA THR A 700 3.39 57.62 -26.32
C THR A 700 3.38 59.12 -26.02
N SER A 701 4.08 59.55 -24.97
CA SER A 701 4.26 60.97 -24.62
C SER A 701 5.03 61.72 -25.70
N LYS A 702 6.14 61.15 -26.19
CA LYS A 702 6.95 61.72 -27.27
C LYS A 702 6.15 61.88 -28.56
N ALA A 703 5.38 60.85 -28.95
CA ALA A 703 4.50 60.89 -30.10
C ALA A 703 3.44 61.99 -29.98
N LYS A 704 2.75 62.08 -28.83
CA LYS A 704 1.77 63.15 -28.56
C LYS A 704 2.38 64.54 -28.65
N GLN A 705 3.59 64.73 -28.14
CA GLN A 705 4.31 66.00 -28.23
C GLN A 705 4.65 66.37 -29.67
N ALA A 706 5.19 65.44 -30.45
CA ALA A 706 5.53 65.65 -31.86
C ALA A 706 4.28 66.00 -32.69
N THR A 707 3.19 65.23 -32.54
CA THR A 707 1.90 65.50 -33.20
C THR A 707 1.33 66.87 -32.79
N MET A 708 1.42 67.25 -31.51
CA MET A 708 0.97 68.58 -31.07
C MET A 708 1.75 69.72 -31.73
N MET A 709 3.07 69.55 -31.89
CA MET A 709 3.92 70.56 -32.55
C MET A 709 3.61 70.66 -34.05
N SER A 710 3.52 69.52 -34.74
CA SER A 710 3.13 69.48 -36.15
C SER A 710 1.76 70.12 -36.40
N SER A 711 0.75 69.79 -35.60
CA SER A 711 -0.58 70.37 -35.70
C SER A 711 -0.60 71.90 -35.54
N LYS A 712 0.32 72.48 -34.76
CA LYS A 712 0.49 73.94 -34.68
C LYS A 712 1.04 74.51 -36.00
N ILE A 713 2.03 73.86 -36.60
CA ILE A 713 2.64 74.26 -37.88
C ILE A 713 1.62 74.14 -39.02
N LEU A 714 0.91 73.02 -39.12
CA LEU A 714 -0.12 72.78 -40.13
C LEU A 714 -1.20 73.88 -40.12
N ARG A 715 -1.65 74.33 -38.93
CA ARG A 715 -2.58 75.45 -38.82
C ARG A 715 -2.00 76.77 -39.36
N GLY A 716 -0.71 77.03 -39.10
CA GLY A 716 0.00 78.18 -39.63
C GLY A 716 0.09 78.15 -41.16
N MET A 717 0.58 77.04 -41.72
CA MET A 717 0.65 76.81 -43.17
C MET A 717 -0.72 76.96 -43.83
N ALA A 718 -1.77 76.37 -43.26
CA ALA A 718 -3.12 76.45 -43.81
C ALA A 718 -3.65 77.90 -43.85
N ALA A 719 -3.27 78.75 -42.90
CA ALA A 719 -3.61 80.17 -42.94
C ALA A 719 -2.83 80.92 -44.02
N GLU A 720 -1.54 80.65 -44.15
CA GLU A 720 -0.66 81.30 -45.13
C GLU A 720 -1.00 80.89 -46.58
N MET A 721 -1.30 79.62 -46.82
CA MET A 721 -1.81 79.13 -48.11
C MET A 721 -3.06 79.88 -48.56
N ARG A 722 -4.00 80.15 -47.64
CA ARG A 722 -5.21 80.95 -47.94
C ARG A 722 -4.84 82.38 -48.34
N MET A 723 -3.90 83.00 -47.62
CA MET A 723 -3.43 84.35 -47.93
C MET A 723 -2.72 84.43 -49.29
N MET A 724 -1.85 83.46 -49.61
CA MET A 724 -1.17 83.37 -50.91
C MET A 724 -2.16 83.15 -52.06
N ALA A 725 -3.17 82.29 -51.85
CA ALA A 725 -4.22 82.07 -52.84
C ALA A 725 -5.09 83.32 -53.09
N MET A 726 -5.33 84.14 -52.07
CA MET A 726 -6.02 85.43 -52.23
C MET A 726 -5.17 86.44 -53.01
N ARG A 727 -3.87 86.54 -52.71
CA ARG A 727 -2.94 87.46 -53.40
C ARG A 727 -2.76 87.17 -54.89
N LYS A 728 -2.90 85.91 -55.33
CA LYS A 728 -2.87 85.53 -56.76
C LYS A 728 -4.16 85.88 -57.53
N LYS A 729 -5.26 86.19 -56.83
CA LYS A 729 -6.56 86.52 -57.43
C LYS A 729 -6.80 88.03 -57.61
N THR A 730 -6.03 88.84 -56.91
CA THR A 730 -5.93 90.30 -57.07
C THR A 730 -4.80 90.63 -58.01
#